data_AF-A0A933YV04-F1
#
_entry.id   AF-A0A933YV04-F1
#
_cell.length_a   1.000
_cell.length_b   1.000
_cell.length_c   1.000
_cell.angle_alpha   90.00
_cell.angle_beta   90.00
_cell.angle_gamma   90.00
#
_symmetry.space_group_name_H-M   'P 1'
#
loop_
_entity.id
_entity.type
_entity.pdbx_description
1 polymer ?
#
loop_
_entity_poly.entity_id
_entity_poly.type
_entity_poly.pdbx_seq_one_letter_code
_entity_poly.pdbx_strand_id
1 'polypeptide(L)'
;MGSAGIYVRVLGDYGPFSSMGKSIGYLVTIDDSSFLVDCGSPLFQQIGGHGLKGIKGLIITHCHDDHKRWLTDLALFTLYAPDHPHKLPIFTSEAINRDMVIAAGPALNTSLSSDSKTVVDLAYNDYIEFTPLGPRAKFRIVTRDNGEGVFRLEVVDCNGAIVGPERAKIVISSKNGQPRLLFKDPEYGEWIEPELFYPFSSATFYEADQNIYRDPGGFTIEAINAPVWHGVPSIGLRFRTANESLIFSADTAHNTLLWQALHTEKRPQRLKMPIDEFNAAAVIYGDINDYIERLWSRARYDEAIAAFDDATVIHDIATRKSVVHTDYRSLEQTVLSKERVILTHSPDKMTSEWALSKAEKTFLVAGRDIREVVGDKLFPMDADIYHKEEGKYFAGYKNPAGPFTVYANDGILNLGGEWGWENGTELFKVDLYEDIGGKYLPMLPNGDTSRYVERLDGRVELVSYSEQGSQGVIVKDHRERLSMTANSEASILVLGIGNLVMSDDGVGVRVIQRLQQGYRFPDNVMVMDGGTLGLDLLPMLENVTNLILVDAVETGGSPGTCVTLRGEELPIALETKVSPHQMGLKDLLAVSELMGHSPREMVLLGVQPGSIEMDTELTAEVEAQLENLLAGVLAELKGWGAEATPL
;
A
#
# COMPACT_ATOMS: atom_id res chain seq x y z
N MET A 1 5.86 5.47 -19.67
CA MET A 1 6.03 5.63 -18.22
C MET A 1 7.38 5.04 -17.88
N GLY A 2 8.29 5.81 -17.29
CA GLY A 2 9.65 5.36 -16.99
C GLY A 2 9.64 4.33 -15.87
N SER A 3 10.35 3.23 -16.09
CA SER A 3 10.55 2.08 -15.19
C SER A 3 11.23 2.47 -13.88
N ALA A 4 10.51 2.42 -12.75
CA ALA A 4 11.07 2.31 -11.40
C ALA A 4 9.93 2.05 -10.38
N GLY A 5 9.31 0.86 -10.42
CA GLY A 5 8.39 0.43 -9.35
C GLY A 5 7.24 -0.47 -9.79
N ILE A 6 6.42 -0.88 -8.82
CA ILE A 6 5.22 -1.70 -9.02
C ILE A 6 4.00 -0.79 -8.93
N TYR A 7 3.19 -0.75 -9.98
CA TYR A 7 1.92 -0.04 -9.99
C TYR A 7 0.78 -0.96 -9.54
N VAL A 8 -0.05 -0.50 -8.62
CA VAL A 8 -1.24 -1.21 -8.14
C VAL A 8 -2.45 -0.32 -8.31
N ARG A 9 -3.32 -0.65 -9.26
CA ARG A 9 -4.65 -0.02 -9.38
C ARG A 9 -5.67 -0.87 -8.66
N VAL A 10 -6.35 -0.27 -7.69
CA VAL A 10 -7.42 -0.91 -6.93
C VAL A 10 -8.70 -0.83 -7.76
N LEU A 11 -9.21 -1.96 -8.24
CA LEU A 11 -10.42 -2.01 -9.06
C LEU A 11 -11.68 -2.12 -8.19
N GLY A 12 -11.57 -2.85 -7.09
CA GLY A 12 -12.59 -2.93 -6.06
C GLY A 12 -11.96 -3.24 -4.73
N ASP A 13 -12.44 -2.54 -3.71
CA ASP A 13 -11.82 -2.52 -2.39
C ASP A 13 -12.76 -2.97 -1.28
N TYR A 14 -14.05 -3.30 -1.53
CA TYR A 14 -14.94 -3.83 -0.48
C TYR A 14 -16.23 -4.50 -1.01
N GLY A 15 -16.68 -5.52 -0.27
CA GLY A 15 -18.09 -5.88 -0.18
C GLY A 15 -18.49 -7.23 -0.79
N PRO A 16 -19.19 -8.09 -0.02
CA PRO A 16 -19.75 -9.36 -0.52
C PRO A 16 -21.00 -9.16 -1.39
N PHE A 17 -21.70 -8.02 -1.23
CA PHE A 17 -22.95 -7.70 -1.92
C PHE A 17 -22.80 -6.50 -2.86
N SER A 18 -23.49 -6.59 -3.98
CA SER A 18 -23.39 -5.76 -5.18
C SER A 18 -23.93 -4.33 -5.02
N SER A 19 -23.76 -3.66 -3.88
CA SER A 19 -23.93 -2.21 -3.86
C SER A 19 -22.81 -1.58 -4.70
N MET A 20 -23.06 -1.57 -6.02
CA MET A 20 -22.29 -0.89 -7.07
C MET A 20 -20.90 -1.47 -7.42
N GLY A 21 -20.76 -2.80 -7.52
CA GLY A 21 -19.62 -3.38 -8.25
C GLY A 21 -18.24 -3.01 -7.69
N LYS A 22 -18.05 -3.13 -6.38
CA LYS A 22 -16.75 -2.87 -5.71
C LYS A 22 -16.14 -4.08 -5.01
N SER A 23 -16.60 -5.29 -5.35
CA SER A 23 -15.97 -6.54 -4.90
C SER A 23 -14.50 -6.61 -5.32
N ILE A 24 -13.70 -7.44 -4.64
CA ILE A 24 -12.24 -7.36 -4.64
C ILE A 24 -11.64 -7.58 -6.03
N GLY A 25 -10.67 -6.74 -6.38
CA GLY A 25 -9.86 -6.91 -7.57
C GLY A 25 -8.81 -5.83 -7.70
N TYR A 26 -7.63 -6.21 -8.18
CA TYR A 26 -6.50 -5.31 -8.36
C TYR A 26 -5.86 -5.54 -9.72
N LEU A 27 -5.36 -4.47 -10.33
CA LEU A 27 -4.50 -4.54 -11.51
C LEU A 27 -3.08 -4.19 -11.10
N VAL A 28 -2.19 -5.17 -11.13
CA VAL A 28 -0.76 -5.00 -10.83
C VAL A 28 -0.01 -4.86 -12.15
N THR A 29 0.76 -3.79 -12.31
CA THR A 29 1.56 -3.53 -13.51
C THR A 29 3.02 -3.32 -13.12
N ILE A 30 3.90 -4.09 -13.76
CA ILE A 30 5.36 -4.01 -13.61
C ILE A 30 5.93 -3.95 -15.02
N ASP A 31 6.62 -2.86 -15.35
CA ASP A 31 7.04 -2.52 -16.71
C ASP A 31 5.86 -2.64 -17.70
N ASP A 32 5.98 -3.48 -18.72
CA ASP A 32 4.94 -3.71 -19.74
C ASP A 32 4.00 -4.89 -19.41
N SER A 33 4.15 -5.52 -18.24
CA SER A 33 3.33 -6.67 -17.82
C SER A 33 2.26 -6.30 -16.81
N SER A 34 1.00 -6.59 -17.13
CA SER A 34 -0.14 -6.40 -16.23
C SER A 34 -0.81 -7.72 -15.85
N PHE A 35 -1.10 -7.88 -14.56
CA PHE A 35 -1.83 -9.03 -14.00
C PHE A 35 -3.06 -8.56 -13.24
N LEU A 36 -4.14 -9.33 -13.34
CA LEU A 36 -5.26 -9.19 -12.42
C LEU A 36 -4.99 -10.02 -11.17
N VAL A 37 -5.11 -9.42 -10.00
CA VAL A 37 -5.20 -10.13 -8.72
C VAL A 37 -6.66 -10.07 -8.30
N ASP A 38 -7.31 -11.23 -8.34
CA ASP A 38 -8.75 -11.40 -8.20
C ASP A 38 -9.58 -10.64 -9.27
N CYS A 39 -10.80 -11.12 -9.50
CA CYS A 39 -11.73 -10.60 -10.51
C CYS A 39 -13.17 -10.50 -9.97
N GLY A 40 -13.32 -10.03 -8.74
CA GLY A 40 -14.62 -9.69 -8.16
C GLY A 40 -15.22 -8.41 -8.71
N SER A 41 -14.38 -7.44 -9.09
CA SER A 41 -14.80 -6.12 -9.58
C SER A 41 -15.26 -6.14 -11.05
N PRO A 42 -16.08 -5.17 -11.50
CA PRO A 42 -16.57 -5.01 -12.87
C PRO A 42 -15.47 -4.64 -13.86
N LEU A 43 -14.72 -5.66 -14.30
CA LEU A 43 -13.54 -5.51 -15.15
C LEU A 43 -13.84 -4.77 -16.46
N PHE A 44 -14.94 -5.08 -17.13
CA PHE A 44 -15.28 -4.50 -18.43
C PHE A 44 -15.60 -3.00 -18.35
N GLN A 45 -16.20 -2.55 -17.26
CA GLN A 45 -16.53 -1.16 -17.03
C GLN A 45 -15.29 -0.33 -16.70
N GLN A 46 -14.34 -0.92 -15.96
CA GLN A 46 -13.18 -0.18 -15.45
C GLN A 46 -11.92 -0.25 -16.33
N ILE A 47 -11.73 -1.37 -17.04
CA ILE A 47 -10.56 -1.63 -17.89
C ILE A 47 -10.94 -1.59 -19.38
N GLY A 48 -12.16 -2.01 -19.73
CA GLY A 48 -12.62 -2.11 -21.11
C GLY A 48 -12.04 -3.32 -21.85
N GLY A 49 -12.74 -3.77 -22.90
CA GLY A 49 -12.36 -4.98 -23.65
C GLY A 49 -10.97 -4.92 -24.29
N HIS A 50 -10.53 -3.74 -24.77
CA HIS A 50 -9.18 -3.59 -25.32
C HIS A 50 -8.09 -3.68 -24.24
N GLY A 51 -8.32 -3.10 -23.06
CA GLY A 51 -7.38 -3.20 -21.94
C GLY A 51 -7.28 -4.62 -21.40
N LEU A 52 -8.41 -5.35 -21.33
CA LEU A 52 -8.45 -6.74 -20.89
C LEU A 52 -7.62 -7.68 -21.78
N LYS A 53 -7.53 -7.39 -23.10
CA LYS A 53 -6.66 -8.15 -24.02
C LYS A 53 -5.17 -8.00 -23.71
N GLY A 54 -4.76 -6.94 -23.03
CA GLY A 54 -3.36 -6.68 -22.64
C GLY A 54 -2.95 -7.32 -21.31
N ILE A 55 -3.89 -7.96 -20.60
CA ILE A 55 -3.62 -8.59 -19.30
C ILE A 55 -2.98 -9.95 -19.53
N LYS A 56 -1.84 -10.18 -18.89
CA LYS A 56 -1.03 -11.40 -19.05
C LYS A 56 -1.66 -12.63 -18.40
N GLY A 57 -2.43 -12.41 -17.34
CA GLY A 57 -3.30 -13.43 -16.76
C GLY A 57 -3.95 -13.00 -15.46
N LEU A 58 -4.74 -13.91 -14.92
CA LEU A 58 -5.53 -13.74 -13.71
C LEU A 58 -4.92 -14.57 -12.58
N ILE A 59 -4.68 -13.94 -11.45
CA ILE A 59 -4.22 -14.58 -10.22
C ILE A 59 -5.41 -14.63 -9.27
N ILE A 60 -5.76 -15.82 -8.77
CA ILE A 60 -6.87 -15.97 -7.80
C ILE A 60 -6.31 -16.38 -6.45
N THR A 61 -6.60 -15.58 -5.42
CA THR A 61 -6.10 -15.81 -4.05
C THR A 61 -6.91 -16.87 -3.30
N HIS A 62 -8.21 -16.94 -3.56
CA HIS A 62 -9.13 -17.98 -3.06
C HIS A 62 -10.49 -17.93 -3.78
N CYS A 63 -11.34 -18.93 -3.56
CA CYS A 63 -12.54 -19.19 -4.38
C CYS A 63 -13.86 -18.63 -3.78
N HIS A 64 -13.84 -17.45 -3.15
CA HIS A 64 -15.07 -16.74 -2.77
C HIS A 64 -15.62 -15.86 -3.91
N ASP A 65 -16.93 -15.63 -3.91
CA ASP A 65 -17.62 -14.93 -5.01
C ASP A 65 -17.19 -13.47 -5.17
N ASP A 66 -16.82 -12.79 -4.10
CA ASP A 66 -16.26 -11.45 -4.12
C ASP A 66 -14.82 -11.38 -4.65
N HIS A 67 -14.14 -12.51 -4.86
CA HIS A 67 -12.83 -12.57 -5.52
C HIS A 67 -12.90 -13.11 -6.96
N LYS A 68 -13.97 -13.82 -7.34
CA LYS A 68 -14.07 -14.48 -8.66
C LYS A 68 -15.29 -14.12 -9.50
N ARG A 69 -16.10 -13.14 -9.08
CA ARG A 69 -17.44 -12.85 -9.65
C ARG A 69 -17.46 -12.79 -11.19
N TRP A 70 -16.46 -12.17 -11.80
CA TRP A 70 -16.36 -11.95 -13.25
C TRP A 70 -15.52 -13.00 -13.98
N LEU A 71 -15.17 -14.11 -13.32
CA LEU A 71 -14.38 -15.18 -13.92
C LEU A 71 -15.02 -15.73 -15.18
N THR A 72 -16.33 -16.01 -15.14
CA THR A 72 -17.07 -16.61 -16.26
C THR A 72 -17.09 -15.70 -17.48
N ASP A 73 -17.36 -14.42 -17.26
CA ASP A 73 -17.40 -13.39 -18.30
C ASP A 73 -16.03 -13.18 -18.91
N LEU A 74 -14.96 -13.15 -18.09
CA LEU A 74 -13.59 -13.02 -18.57
C LEU A 74 -13.14 -14.25 -19.37
N ALA A 75 -13.47 -15.46 -18.90
CA ALA A 75 -13.16 -16.70 -19.60
C ALA A 75 -13.85 -16.77 -20.97
N LEU A 76 -15.15 -16.48 -21.04
CA LEU A 76 -15.90 -16.44 -22.29
C LEU A 76 -15.42 -15.33 -23.22
N PHE A 77 -15.12 -14.15 -22.69
CA PHE A 77 -14.55 -13.05 -23.47
C PHE A 77 -13.23 -13.47 -24.12
N THR A 78 -12.33 -14.12 -23.37
CA THR A 78 -11.04 -14.60 -23.89
C THR A 78 -11.23 -15.70 -24.94
N LEU A 79 -12.18 -16.61 -24.71
CA LEU A 79 -12.47 -17.72 -25.62
C LEU A 79 -13.04 -17.25 -26.98
N TYR A 80 -13.96 -16.29 -26.97
CA TYR A 80 -14.69 -15.85 -28.17
C TYR A 80 -14.17 -14.55 -28.79
N ALA A 81 -13.19 -13.87 -28.17
CA ALA A 81 -12.63 -12.65 -28.75
C ALA A 81 -12.00 -12.95 -30.13
N PRO A 82 -12.48 -12.30 -31.22
CA PRO A 82 -12.15 -12.68 -32.60
C PRO A 82 -10.68 -12.44 -32.97
N ASP A 83 -10.01 -11.52 -32.28
CA ASP A 83 -8.64 -11.10 -32.60
C ASP A 83 -7.58 -11.94 -31.88
N HIS A 84 -7.95 -12.73 -30.85
CA HIS A 84 -7.01 -13.50 -30.03
C HIS A 84 -7.71 -14.62 -29.22
N PRO A 85 -8.24 -15.69 -29.86
CA PRO A 85 -8.86 -16.79 -29.12
C PRO A 85 -7.77 -17.61 -28.41
N HIS A 86 -7.68 -17.43 -27.09
CA HIS A 86 -6.81 -18.24 -26.23
C HIS A 86 -7.57 -18.69 -24.99
N LYS A 87 -6.95 -19.63 -24.26
CA LYS A 87 -7.36 -19.97 -22.91
C LYS A 87 -6.96 -18.83 -21.99
N LEU A 88 -7.79 -18.50 -21.00
CA LEU A 88 -7.45 -17.52 -19.98
C LEU A 88 -6.32 -18.08 -19.09
N PRO A 89 -5.13 -17.45 -19.05
CA PRO A 89 -4.08 -17.87 -18.14
C PRO A 89 -4.49 -17.58 -16.69
N ILE A 90 -4.52 -18.63 -15.86
CA ILE A 90 -4.82 -18.52 -14.44
C ILE A 90 -3.62 -18.98 -13.62
N PHE A 91 -3.20 -18.17 -12.67
CA PHE A 91 -2.12 -18.44 -11.73
C PHE A 91 -2.69 -18.61 -10.33
N THR A 92 -2.59 -19.80 -9.73
CA THR A 92 -3.07 -20.04 -8.35
C THR A 92 -2.55 -21.37 -7.82
N SER A 93 -2.82 -21.71 -6.56
CA SER A 93 -2.46 -23.02 -6.01
C SER A 93 -3.32 -24.15 -6.60
N GLU A 94 -2.81 -25.37 -6.61
CA GLU A 94 -3.59 -26.54 -7.08
C GLU A 94 -4.89 -26.74 -6.28
N ALA A 95 -4.89 -26.40 -5.00
CA ALA A 95 -6.06 -26.51 -4.14
C ALA A 95 -7.16 -25.52 -4.57
N ILE A 96 -6.80 -24.26 -4.82
CA ILE A 96 -7.75 -23.22 -5.28
C ILE A 96 -8.24 -23.53 -6.70
N ASN A 97 -7.35 -23.97 -7.59
CA ASN A 97 -7.74 -24.34 -8.96
C ASN A 97 -8.79 -25.47 -8.98
N ARG A 98 -8.69 -26.45 -8.08
CA ARG A 98 -9.70 -27.50 -7.95
C ARG A 98 -11.06 -26.95 -7.53
N ASP A 99 -11.10 -26.00 -6.61
CA ASP A 99 -12.35 -25.34 -6.20
C ASP A 99 -12.93 -24.50 -7.35
N MET A 100 -12.08 -23.85 -8.14
CA MET A 100 -12.47 -23.10 -9.33
C MET A 100 -13.10 -23.99 -10.42
N VAL A 101 -12.55 -25.18 -10.68
CA VAL A 101 -13.14 -26.16 -11.61
C VAL A 101 -14.57 -26.51 -11.19
N ILE A 102 -14.79 -26.74 -9.90
CA ILE A 102 -16.11 -27.07 -9.35
C ILE A 102 -17.05 -25.87 -9.47
N ALA A 103 -16.57 -24.67 -9.10
CA ALA A 103 -17.37 -23.45 -9.09
C ALA A 103 -17.78 -22.97 -10.49
N ALA A 104 -16.90 -23.11 -11.48
CA ALA A 104 -17.14 -22.65 -12.85
C ALA A 104 -17.98 -23.65 -13.68
N GLY A 105 -17.92 -24.95 -13.34
CA GLY A 105 -18.53 -26.02 -14.13
C GLY A 105 -20.00 -25.80 -14.50
N PRO A 106 -20.91 -25.54 -13.55
CA PRO A 106 -22.33 -25.32 -13.86
C PRO A 106 -22.60 -24.17 -14.86
N ALA A 107 -21.71 -23.18 -14.94
CA ALA A 107 -21.86 -22.03 -15.81
C ALA A 107 -21.17 -22.21 -17.17
N LEU A 108 -20.08 -22.99 -17.26
CA LEU A 108 -19.20 -23.04 -18.43
C LEU A 108 -19.07 -24.41 -19.09
N ASN A 109 -19.60 -25.48 -18.49
CA ASN A 109 -19.52 -26.83 -19.07
C ASN A 109 -20.21 -26.95 -20.44
N THR A 110 -21.13 -26.03 -20.76
CA THR A 110 -21.84 -25.99 -22.04
C THR A 110 -21.87 -24.58 -22.58
N SER A 111 -21.54 -24.39 -23.85
CA SER A 111 -21.58 -23.09 -24.53
C SER A 111 -22.02 -23.23 -26.00
N LEU A 112 -21.94 -22.15 -26.78
CA LEU A 112 -22.22 -22.15 -28.22
C LEU A 112 -20.94 -22.39 -29.05
N SER A 113 -21.07 -23.02 -30.21
CA SER A 113 -20.00 -23.01 -31.23
C SER A 113 -19.64 -21.59 -31.63
N SER A 114 -18.43 -21.38 -32.16
CA SER A 114 -17.96 -20.03 -32.57
C SER A 114 -18.83 -19.35 -33.64
N ASP A 115 -19.62 -20.13 -34.40
CA ASP A 115 -20.60 -19.63 -35.36
C ASP A 115 -22.03 -19.52 -34.79
N SER A 116 -22.19 -19.79 -33.50
CA SER A 116 -23.44 -19.75 -32.73
C SER A 116 -24.56 -20.66 -33.23
N LYS A 117 -24.25 -21.72 -34.00
CA LYS A 117 -25.27 -22.62 -34.57
C LYS A 117 -25.54 -23.88 -33.77
N THR A 118 -24.63 -24.27 -32.89
CA THR A 118 -24.74 -25.53 -32.12
C THR A 118 -24.33 -25.32 -30.67
N VAL A 119 -24.91 -26.12 -29.77
CA VAL A 119 -24.44 -26.21 -28.38
C VAL A 119 -23.28 -27.19 -28.34
N VAL A 120 -22.20 -26.82 -27.65
CA VAL A 120 -20.98 -27.60 -27.48
C VAL A 120 -20.68 -27.78 -25.99
N ASP A 121 -20.13 -28.94 -25.64
CA ASP A 121 -19.57 -29.16 -24.31
C ASP A 121 -18.16 -28.58 -24.24
N LEU A 122 -17.82 -27.94 -23.12
CA LEU A 122 -16.50 -27.40 -22.84
C LEU A 122 -15.94 -28.02 -21.57
N ALA A 123 -14.74 -28.56 -21.62
CA ALA A 123 -13.98 -28.89 -20.44
C ALA A 123 -13.31 -27.63 -19.87
N TYR A 124 -13.02 -27.62 -18.56
CA TYR A 124 -12.32 -26.50 -17.90
C TYR A 124 -11.02 -26.12 -18.62
N ASN A 125 -10.27 -27.13 -19.08
CA ASN A 125 -9.02 -26.95 -19.80
C ASN A 125 -9.20 -26.44 -21.23
N ASP A 126 -10.41 -26.33 -21.76
CA ASP A 126 -10.65 -25.77 -23.10
C ASP A 126 -10.65 -24.25 -23.10
N TYR A 127 -10.94 -23.63 -21.94
CA TYR A 127 -11.01 -22.18 -21.79
C TYR A 127 -10.09 -21.60 -20.70
N ILE A 128 -9.50 -22.43 -19.82
CA ILE A 128 -8.49 -22.02 -18.83
C ILE A 128 -7.13 -22.67 -19.13
N GLU A 129 -6.07 -21.87 -19.02
CA GLU A 129 -4.67 -22.32 -18.98
C GLU A 129 -4.14 -22.16 -17.55
N PHE A 130 -4.17 -23.26 -16.80
CA PHE A 130 -3.74 -23.26 -15.41
C PHE A 130 -2.20 -23.31 -15.30
N THR A 131 -1.63 -22.32 -14.62
CA THR A 131 -0.24 -22.27 -14.19
C THR A 131 -0.19 -22.35 -12.66
N PRO A 132 0.43 -23.37 -12.06
CA PRO A 132 0.49 -23.49 -10.61
C PRO A 132 1.34 -22.37 -9.99
N LEU A 133 0.91 -21.88 -8.83
CA LEU A 133 1.69 -21.06 -7.91
C LEU A 133 1.82 -21.76 -6.56
N GLY A 134 3.04 -21.78 -6.02
CA GLY A 134 3.38 -22.43 -4.75
C GLY A 134 3.64 -23.94 -4.88
N PRO A 135 4.22 -24.56 -3.83
CA PRO A 135 4.73 -25.91 -3.92
C PRO A 135 3.62 -26.96 -3.95
N ARG A 136 3.95 -28.14 -4.51
CA ARG A 136 3.07 -29.31 -4.48
C ARG A 136 3.13 -30.02 -3.13
N ALA A 137 1.99 -30.49 -2.66
CA ALA A 137 1.92 -31.35 -1.50
C ALA A 137 2.50 -32.74 -1.84
N LYS A 138 3.38 -33.26 -0.98
CA LYS A 138 3.95 -34.61 -1.07
C LYS A 138 2.92 -35.71 -0.85
N PHE A 139 1.82 -35.38 -0.17
CA PHE A 139 0.74 -36.30 0.15
C PHE A 139 -0.58 -35.72 -0.33
N ARG A 140 -1.34 -36.50 -1.10
CA ARG A 140 -2.58 -36.02 -1.73
C ARG A 140 -3.67 -37.08 -1.71
N ILE A 141 -4.90 -36.61 -1.61
CA ILE A 141 -6.08 -37.45 -1.75
C ILE A 141 -6.35 -37.62 -3.25
N VAL A 142 -6.42 -38.86 -3.71
CA VAL A 142 -6.75 -39.21 -5.09
C VAL A 142 -7.95 -40.13 -5.13
N THR A 143 -8.72 -40.01 -6.20
CA THR A 143 -9.78 -40.97 -6.51
C THR A 143 -9.22 -42.03 -7.46
N ARG A 144 -9.27 -43.31 -7.08
CA ARG A 144 -8.95 -44.43 -7.97
C ARG A 144 -10.19 -45.23 -8.31
N ASP A 145 -10.30 -45.62 -9.58
CA ASP A 145 -11.25 -46.63 -10.03
C ASP A 145 -10.67 -48.02 -9.72
N ASN A 146 -11.46 -48.87 -9.07
CA ASN A 146 -11.10 -50.27 -8.83
C ASN A 146 -11.31 -51.18 -10.05
N GLY A 147 -11.71 -50.62 -11.20
CA GLY A 147 -11.99 -51.34 -12.44
C GLY A 147 -13.43 -51.82 -12.58
N GLU A 148 -14.28 -51.60 -11.58
CA GLU A 148 -15.71 -51.95 -11.57
C GLU A 148 -16.61 -50.69 -11.59
N GLY A 149 -16.03 -49.50 -11.83
CA GLY A 149 -16.74 -48.23 -11.73
C GLY A 149 -17.01 -47.81 -10.27
N VAL A 150 -16.35 -48.45 -9.30
CA VAL A 150 -16.39 -48.07 -7.89
C VAL A 150 -15.15 -47.24 -7.57
N PHE A 151 -15.39 -45.96 -7.34
CA PHE A 151 -14.35 -45.01 -6.99
C PHE A 151 -14.05 -45.06 -5.49
N ARG A 152 -12.76 -45.15 -5.13
CA ARG A 152 -12.29 -45.04 -3.75
C ARG A 152 -11.31 -43.88 -3.60
N LEU A 153 -11.38 -43.23 -2.45
CA LEU A 153 -10.41 -42.21 -2.07
C LEU A 153 -9.23 -42.87 -1.34
N GLU A 154 -8.02 -42.52 -1.76
CA GLU A 154 -6.77 -42.99 -1.19
C GLU A 154 -5.82 -41.82 -0.96
N VAL A 155 -4.96 -41.91 0.05
CA VAL A 155 -3.83 -40.99 0.20
C VAL A 155 -2.63 -41.60 -0.51
N VAL A 156 -1.98 -40.82 -1.37
CA VAL A 156 -0.76 -41.23 -2.06
C VAL A 156 0.39 -40.25 -1.79
N ASP A 157 1.61 -40.76 -1.84
CA ASP A 157 2.82 -39.95 -1.81
C ASP A 157 3.14 -39.34 -3.21
N CYS A 158 4.27 -38.63 -3.31
CA CYS A 158 4.74 -38.02 -4.55
C CYS A 158 5.06 -39.04 -5.65
N ASN A 159 5.39 -40.29 -5.30
CA ASN A 159 5.63 -41.39 -6.23
C ASN A 159 4.33 -42.14 -6.61
N GLY A 160 3.19 -41.74 -6.05
CA GLY A 160 1.90 -42.40 -6.25
C GLY A 160 1.72 -43.68 -5.43
N ALA A 161 2.61 -43.96 -4.46
CA ALA A 161 2.47 -45.09 -3.55
C ALA A 161 1.40 -44.77 -2.50
N ILE A 162 0.59 -45.79 -2.15
CA ILE A 162 -0.48 -45.63 -1.15
C ILE A 162 0.16 -45.43 0.23
N VAL A 163 -0.34 -44.42 0.95
CA VAL A 163 0.08 -44.11 2.32
C VAL A 163 -0.92 -44.70 3.30
N GLY A 164 -0.41 -45.43 4.28
CA GLY A 164 -1.24 -46.14 5.24
C GLY A 164 -1.85 -45.25 6.33
N PRO A 165 -2.89 -45.77 7.01
CA PRO A 165 -3.64 -45.07 8.05
C PRO A 165 -2.81 -44.69 9.28
N GLU A 166 -1.62 -45.26 9.45
CA GLU A 166 -0.65 -44.89 10.49
C GLU A 166 0.00 -43.52 10.27
N ARG A 167 0.03 -43.06 9.01
CA ARG A 167 0.67 -41.81 8.59
C ARG A 167 -0.33 -40.78 8.10
N ALA A 168 -1.34 -41.20 7.35
CA ALA A 168 -2.34 -40.28 6.80
C ALA A 168 -3.72 -40.94 6.71
N LYS A 169 -4.76 -40.14 6.94
CA LYS A 169 -6.17 -40.55 6.88
C LYS A 169 -6.96 -39.51 6.11
N ILE A 170 -8.09 -39.92 5.55
CA ILE A 170 -9.04 -39.02 4.90
C ILE A 170 -10.21 -38.78 5.85
N VAL A 171 -10.48 -37.52 6.18
CA VAL A 171 -11.69 -37.14 6.93
C VAL A 171 -12.68 -36.51 5.96
N ILE A 172 -13.82 -37.16 5.78
CA ILE A 172 -14.92 -36.68 4.94
C ILE A 172 -15.92 -35.97 5.84
N SER A 173 -16.11 -34.67 5.57
CA SER A 173 -17.07 -33.86 6.30
C SER A 173 -18.49 -34.41 6.16
N SER A 174 -19.16 -34.65 7.29
CA SER A 174 -20.58 -35.04 7.29
C SER A 174 -21.52 -33.90 6.91
N LYS A 175 -21.02 -32.66 6.84
CA LYS A 175 -21.81 -31.47 6.50
C LYS A 175 -21.85 -31.19 4.99
N ASN A 176 -20.70 -31.28 4.33
CA ASN A 176 -20.56 -30.90 2.91
C ASN A 176 -19.88 -31.97 2.04
N GLY A 177 -19.51 -33.13 2.60
CA GLY A 177 -18.89 -34.23 1.85
C GLY A 177 -17.46 -33.97 1.40
N GLN A 178 -16.85 -32.84 1.77
CA GLN A 178 -15.50 -32.50 1.32
C GLN A 178 -14.46 -33.38 2.03
N PRO A 179 -13.60 -34.08 1.27
CA PRO A 179 -12.51 -34.85 1.85
C PRO A 179 -11.35 -33.93 2.25
N ARG A 180 -10.81 -34.13 3.45
CA ARG A 180 -9.64 -33.41 3.97
C ARG A 180 -8.60 -34.38 4.49
N LEU A 181 -7.34 -34.00 4.38
CA LEU A 181 -6.22 -34.83 4.78
C LEU A 181 -5.93 -34.64 6.28
N LEU A 182 -6.01 -35.72 7.05
CA LEU A 182 -5.51 -35.78 8.42
C LEU A 182 -4.15 -36.47 8.38
N PHE A 183 -3.09 -35.77 8.79
CA PHE A 183 -1.72 -36.23 8.65
C PHE A 183 -1.06 -36.34 10.01
N LYS A 184 -0.30 -37.41 10.23
CA LYS A 184 0.45 -37.60 11.47
C LYS A 184 1.82 -36.96 11.32
N ASP A 185 2.00 -35.81 11.95
CA ASP A 185 3.26 -35.07 11.91
C ASP A 185 4.42 -35.95 12.46
N PRO A 186 5.56 -36.06 11.74
CA PRO A 186 6.69 -36.90 12.16
C PRO A 186 7.49 -36.36 13.34
N GLU A 187 7.43 -35.05 13.61
CA GLU A 187 8.25 -34.38 14.61
C GLU A 187 7.58 -34.39 15.99
N TYR A 188 6.34 -33.94 16.05
CA TYR A 188 5.49 -33.87 17.24
C TYR A 188 4.69 -35.16 17.48
N GLY A 189 4.52 -36.02 16.46
CA GLY A 189 3.69 -37.23 16.56
C GLY A 189 2.19 -36.94 16.67
N GLU A 190 1.78 -35.72 16.33
CA GLU A 190 0.41 -35.19 16.46
C GLU A 190 -0.39 -35.37 15.17
N TRP A 191 -1.71 -35.60 15.31
CA TRP A 191 -2.63 -35.54 14.18
C TRP A 191 -2.94 -34.08 13.83
N ILE A 192 -2.64 -33.68 12.61
CA ILE A 192 -2.78 -32.31 12.14
C ILE A 192 -3.49 -32.28 10.78
N GLU A 193 -3.94 -31.09 10.38
CA GLU A 193 -4.32 -30.82 9.00
C GLU A 193 -3.15 -30.08 8.34
N PRO A 194 -2.49 -30.67 7.33
CA PRO A 194 -1.17 -30.21 6.90
C PRO A 194 -1.17 -28.89 6.15
N GLU A 195 -2.25 -28.52 5.46
CA GLU A 195 -2.36 -27.24 4.75
C GLU A 195 -2.56 -26.07 5.73
N LEU A 196 -3.13 -26.34 6.91
CA LEU A 196 -3.20 -25.41 8.05
C LEU A 196 -1.94 -25.43 8.91
N PHE A 197 -1.22 -26.56 8.95
CA PHE A 197 -0.10 -26.75 9.87
C PHE A 197 1.24 -26.23 9.35
N TYR A 198 1.58 -26.55 8.10
CA TYR A 198 2.89 -26.26 7.54
C TYR A 198 2.88 -24.98 6.71
N PRO A 199 3.95 -24.17 6.75
CA PRO A 199 4.20 -23.20 5.71
C PRO A 199 4.64 -23.89 4.41
N PHE A 200 4.53 -23.21 3.28
CA PHE A 200 4.99 -23.69 1.98
C PHE A 200 6.49 -24.01 1.94
N SER A 201 7.30 -23.36 2.78
CA SER A 201 8.72 -23.66 2.94
C SER A 201 9.01 -25.03 3.60
N SER A 202 8.01 -25.68 4.20
CA SER A 202 8.20 -26.94 4.93
C SER A 202 8.45 -28.13 4.02
N ALA A 203 9.70 -28.60 4.01
CA ALA A 203 10.08 -29.84 3.35
C ALA A 203 9.45 -31.10 3.95
N THR A 204 8.75 -31.02 5.09
CA THR A 204 8.06 -32.18 5.68
C THR A 204 6.83 -32.59 4.87
N PHE A 205 6.10 -31.60 4.34
CA PHE A 205 4.84 -31.83 3.63
C PHE A 205 4.84 -31.33 2.19
N TYR A 206 5.59 -30.28 1.88
CA TYR A 206 5.68 -29.72 0.53
C TYR A 206 6.96 -30.17 -0.17
N GLU A 207 6.87 -30.33 -1.49
CA GLU A 207 8.03 -30.41 -2.38
C GLU A 207 8.74 -29.06 -2.42
N ALA A 208 10.00 -29.04 -2.88
CA ALA A 208 10.69 -27.77 -3.09
C ALA A 208 9.90 -26.92 -4.09
N ASP A 209 9.68 -25.65 -3.78
CA ASP A 209 8.85 -24.80 -4.62
C ASP A 209 9.53 -24.51 -5.96
N GLN A 210 8.96 -25.08 -7.02
CA GLN A 210 9.35 -24.86 -8.41
C GLN A 210 8.32 -24.02 -9.17
N ASN A 211 7.23 -23.64 -8.51
CA ASN A 211 6.07 -22.97 -9.09
C ASN A 211 6.09 -21.46 -8.75
N ILE A 212 7.29 -20.87 -8.79
CA ILE A 212 7.47 -19.42 -8.71
C ILE A 212 7.40 -18.89 -10.14
N TYR A 213 6.46 -17.99 -10.41
CA TYR A 213 6.39 -17.35 -11.70
C TYR A 213 7.59 -16.42 -11.87
N ARG A 214 8.29 -16.53 -13.01
CA ARG A 214 9.44 -15.70 -13.36
C ARG A 214 9.17 -15.02 -14.68
N ASP A 215 9.10 -13.70 -14.66
CA ASP A 215 8.88 -12.90 -15.85
C ASP A 215 10.20 -12.65 -16.59
N PRO A 216 10.23 -12.67 -17.93
CA PRO A 216 11.39 -12.22 -18.70
C PRO A 216 11.85 -10.79 -18.37
N GLY A 217 10.95 -9.92 -17.90
CA GLY A 217 11.25 -8.57 -17.40
C GLY A 217 12.02 -8.52 -16.08
N GLY A 218 12.26 -9.66 -15.41
CA GLY A 218 13.13 -9.73 -14.24
C GLY A 218 12.43 -9.63 -12.88
N PHE A 219 11.12 -9.81 -12.82
CA PHE A 219 10.36 -9.91 -11.56
C PHE A 219 9.80 -11.33 -11.34
N THR A 220 9.38 -11.61 -10.10
CA THR A 220 8.78 -12.88 -9.71
C THR A 220 7.46 -12.69 -8.99
N ILE A 221 6.59 -13.70 -9.11
CA ILE A 221 5.34 -13.81 -8.35
C ILE A 221 5.36 -15.16 -7.62
N GLU A 222 5.20 -15.12 -6.30
CA GLU A 222 5.18 -16.29 -5.44
C GLU A 222 3.93 -16.31 -4.55
N ALA A 223 3.46 -17.51 -4.23
CA ALA A 223 2.37 -17.69 -3.28
C ALA A 223 2.93 -17.78 -1.86
N ILE A 224 2.27 -17.13 -0.90
CA ILE A 224 2.58 -17.22 0.53
C ILE A 224 1.36 -17.81 1.26
N ASN A 225 1.57 -18.70 2.22
CA ASN A 225 0.47 -19.28 3.00
C ASN A 225 0.61 -19.07 4.51
N ALA A 226 1.83 -18.80 5.01
CA ALA A 226 2.10 -18.74 6.42
C ALA A 226 1.21 -17.72 7.17
N PRO A 227 1.11 -16.45 6.74
CA PRO A 227 0.27 -15.46 7.43
C PRO A 227 -1.23 -15.59 7.12
N VAL A 228 -1.61 -16.38 6.12
CA VAL A 228 -2.99 -16.43 5.61
C VAL A 228 -3.90 -17.23 6.54
N TRP A 229 -5.07 -16.67 6.85
CA TRP A 229 -6.06 -17.28 7.74
C TRP A 229 -7.50 -17.03 7.27
N HIS A 230 -8.01 -17.93 6.41
CA HIS A 230 -9.31 -17.74 5.76
C HIS A 230 -10.26 -18.96 5.71
N GLY A 231 -9.87 -20.10 6.30
CA GLY A 231 -10.74 -21.28 6.43
C GLY A 231 -11.02 -22.08 5.14
N VAL A 232 -10.89 -21.48 3.97
CA VAL A 232 -10.80 -22.14 2.65
C VAL A 232 -9.33 -22.18 2.18
N PRO A 233 -8.97 -23.06 1.21
CA PRO A 233 -7.69 -22.96 0.54
C PRO A 233 -7.49 -21.53 0.04
N SER A 234 -6.44 -20.89 0.54
CA SER A 234 -6.18 -19.47 0.33
C SER A 234 -4.67 -19.24 0.33
N ILE A 235 -4.25 -18.29 -0.49
CA ILE A 235 -2.87 -17.85 -0.60
C ILE A 235 -2.82 -16.32 -0.59
N GLY A 236 -1.82 -15.76 0.06
CA GLY A 236 -1.33 -14.42 -0.23
C GLY A 236 -0.38 -14.48 -1.41
N LEU A 237 0.02 -13.32 -1.90
CA LEU A 237 0.90 -13.19 -3.05
C LEU A 237 2.05 -12.25 -2.72
N ARG A 238 3.25 -12.59 -3.17
CA ARG A 238 4.39 -11.66 -3.16
C ARG A 238 4.89 -11.42 -4.58
N PHE A 239 4.93 -10.16 -4.97
CA PHE A 239 5.58 -9.66 -6.18
C PHE A 239 6.95 -9.12 -5.77
N ARG A 240 8.01 -9.53 -6.48
CA ARG A 240 9.38 -9.11 -6.18
C ARG A 240 10.10 -8.71 -7.46
N THR A 241 10.64 -7.50 -7.50
CA THR A 241 11.56 -7.02 -8.54
C THR A 241 13.00 -7.02 -7.98
N ALA A 242 13.94 -6.38 -8.67
CA ALA A 242 15.28 -6.16 -8.13
C ALA A 242 15.29 -5.29 -6.86
N ASN A 243 14.37 -4.33 -6.74
CA ASN A 243 14.39 -3.28 -5.70
C ASN A 243 13.11 -3.20 -4.86
N GLU A 244 12.00 -3.78 -5.34
CA GLU A 244 10.68 -3.68 -4.74
C GLU A 244 10.14 -5.04 -4.31
N SER A 245 9.38 -5.04 -3.20
CA SER A 245 8.63 -6.19 -2.70
C SER A 245 7.23 -5.72 -2.31
N LEU A 246 6.21 -6.32 -2.93
CA LEU A 246 4.79 -6.03 -2.69
C LEU A 246 4.09 -7.32 -2.28
N ILE A 247 3.35 -7.28 -1.17
CA ILE A 247 2.54 -8.39 -0.69
C ILE A 247 1.06 -8.03 -0.73
N PHE A 248 0.26 -8.94 -1.26
CA PHE A 248 -1.17 -9.01 -0.98
C PHE A 248 -1.35 -10.05 0.12
N SER A 249 -1.82 -9.61 1.29
CA SER A 249 -2.06 -10.52 2.42
C SER A 249 -3.19 -11.51 2.14
N ALA A 250 -4.06 -11.20 1.16
CA ALA A 250 -5.39 -11.78 0.99
C ALA A 250 -6.24 -11.61 2.28
N ASP A 251 -7.33 -12.36 2.38
CA ASP A 251 -8.18 -12.46 3.56
C ASP A 251 -7.39 -13.06 4.74
N THR A 252 -6.70 -12.18 5.46
CA THR A 252 -5.87 -12.52 6.61
C THR A 252 -6.42 -11.88 7.88
N ALA A 253 -6.68 -12.70 8.88
CA ALA A 253 -6.90 -12.25 10.26
C ALA A 253 -5.54 -12.08 10.97
N HIS A 254 -4.95 -10.89 10.84
CA HIS A 254 -3.67 -10.53 11.45
C HIS A 254 -3.83 -10.31 12.95
N ASN A 255 -3.54 -11.35 13.73
CA ASN A 255 -3.59 -11.29 15.19
C ASN A 255 -2.47 -12.15 15.75
N THR A 256 -1.41 -11.50 16.23
CA THR A 256 -0.17 -12.14 16.68
C THR A 256 -0.40 -13.03 17.90
N LEU A 257 -1.32 -12.66 18.80
CA LEU A 257 -1.73 -13.49 19.95
C LEU A 257 -2.48 -14.75 19.51
N LEU A 258 -3.41 -14.61 18.55
CA LEU A 258 -4.10 -15.76 17.94
C LEU A 258 -3.08 -16.68 17.29
N TRP A 259 -2.17 -16.15 16.47
CA TRP A 259 -1.14 -16.95 15.79
C TRP A 259 -0.23 -17.67 16.79
N GLN A 260 0.14 -17.02 17.89
CA GLN A 260 0.88 -17.65 18.98
C GLN A 260 0.07 -18.80 19.60
N ALA A 261 -1.23 -18.62 19.84
CA ALA A 261 -2.10 -19.67 20.35
C ALA A 261 -2.25 -20.85 19.36
N LEU A 262 -2.41 -20.56 18.05
CA LEU A 262 -2.50 -21.57 16.99
C LEU A 262 -1.28 -22.50 16.95
N HIS A 263 -0.10 -21.95 17.24
CA HIS A 263 1.14 -22.72 17.32
C HIS A 263 1.33 -23.42 18.67
N THR A 264 1.03 -22.78 19.79
CA THR A 264 1.40 -23.29 21.11
C THR A 264 0.36 -24.24 21.72
N GLU A 265 -0.93 -24.02 21.47
CA GLU A 265 -2.00 -24.80 22.07
C GLU A 265 -2.12 -26.20 21.45
N LYS A 266 -2.21 -27.20 22.34
CA LYS A 266 -2.53 -28.58 21.98
C LYS A 266 -3.94 -28.91 22.43
N ARG A 267 -4.77 -29.41 21.51
CA ARG A 267 -6.16 -29.79 21.74
C ARG A 267 -6.27 -31.31 21.91
N PRO A 268 -7.06 -31.79 22.89
CA PRO A 268 -7.35 -33.22 22.99
C PRO A 268 -8.28 -33.65 21.85
N GLN A 269 -8.02 -34.84 21.30
CA GLN A 269 -8.91 -35.43 20.30
C GLN A 269 -10.28 -35.77 20.92
N ARG A 270 -11.34 -35.59 20.14
CA ARG A 270 -12.72 -35.91 20.48
C ARG A 270 -13.22 -37.06 19.61
N LEU A 271 -12.59 -38.23 19.75
CA LEU A 271 -12.91 -39.40 18.95
C LEU A 271 -14.36 -39.83 19.20
N LYS A 272 -15.13 -39.96 18.12
CA LYS A 272 -16.50 -40.50 18.12
C LYS A 272 -16.51 -42.03 17.90
N MET A 273 -15.35 -42.66 17.98
CA MET A 273 -15.11 -44.08 17.75
C MET A 273 -14.00 -44.59 18.69
N PRO A 274 -13.93 -45.90 18.97
CA PRO A 274 -12.82 -46.50 19.70
C PRO A 274 -11.46 -46.21 19.06
N ILE A 275 -10.42 -46.11 19.88
CA ILE A 275 -9.06 -45.77 19.41
C ILE A 275 -8.51 -46.79 18.40
N ASP A 276 -8.80 -48.07 18.57
CA ASP A 276 -8.34 -49.13 17.66
C ASP A 276 -9.01 -49.01 16.28
N GLU A 277 -10.29 -48.64 16.27
CA GLU A 277 -11.03 -48.36 15.03
C GLU A 277 -10.46 -47.13 14.34
N PHE A 278 -10.24 -46.04 15.11
CA PHE A 278 -9.60 -44.83 14.59
C PHE A 278 -8.22 -45.15 13.99
N ASN A 279 -7.39 -45.93 14.67
CA ASN A 279 -6.05 -46.29 14.21
C ASN A 279 -6.09 -47.10 12.90
N ALA A 280 -7.03 -48.03 12.75
CA ALA A 280 -7.18 -48.86 11.56
C ALA A 280 -7.85 -48.12 10.37
N ALA A 281 -8.66 -47.10 10.63
CA ALA A 281 -9.43 -46.41 9.60
C ALA A 281 -8.54 -45.58 8.66
N ALA A 282 -8.63 -45.83 7.35
CA ALA A 282 -8.04 -44.98 6.32
C ALA A 282 -8.97 -43.81 5.93
N VAL A 283 -10.29 -44.01 6.06
CA VAL A 283 -11.34 -43.01 5.78
C VAL A 283 -12.26 -42.90 6.99
N ILE A 284 -12.52 -41.67 7.42
CA ILE A 284 -13.33 -41.34 8.59
C ILE A 284 -14.40 -40.33 8.16
N TYR A 285 -15.62 -40.46 8.67
CA TYR A 285 -16.68 -39.48 8.45
C TYR A 285 -16.89 -38.63 9.71
N GLY A 286 -16.84 -37.30 9.58
CA GLY A 286 -17.02 -36.40 10.72
C GLY A 286 -16.43 -35.01 10.52
N ASP A 287 -16.25 -34.28 11.62
CA ASP A 287 -15.59 -32.97 11.61
C ASP A 287 -14.08 -33.16 11.85
N ILE A 288 -13.24 -32.67 10.94
CA ILE A 288 -11.78 -32.84 11.07
C ILE A 288 -11.22 -32.22 12.35
N ASN A 289 -11.89 -31.18 12.88
CA ASN A 289 -11.50 -30.51 14.13
C ASN A 289 -11.66 -31.40 15.37
N ASP A 290 -12.36 -32.54 15.27
CA ASP A 290 -12.41 -33.53 16.35
C ASP A 290 -11.12 -34.36 16.44
N TYR A 291 -10.28 -34.34 15.40
CA TYR A 291 -9.08 -35.19 15.30
C TYR A 291 -7.77 -34.39 15.32
N ILE A 292 -7.79 -33.11 14.92
CA ILE A 292 -6.61 -32.23 14.91
C ILE A 292 -6.20 -31.88 16.34
N GLU A 293 -4.94 -32.11 16.67
CA GLU A 293 -4.34 -31.77 17.97
C GLU A 293 -3.69 -30.39 17.97
N ARG A 294 -3.15 -29.92 16.84
CA ARG A 294 -2.50 -28.61 16.72
C ARG A 294 -2.76 -27.99 15.36
N LEU A 295 -2.94 -26.68 15.33
CA LEU A 295 -3.27 -25.97 14.10
C LEU A 295 -2.04 -25.51 13.35
N TRP A 296 -1.05 -24.88 13.99
CA TRP A 296 0.16 -24.37 13.33
C TRP A 296 1.44 -25.04 13.86
N SER A 297 2.38 -25.28 12.96
CA SER A 297 3.76 -25.61 13.31
C SER A 297 4.52 -24.37 13.80
N ARG A 298 5.66 -24.58 14.46
CA ARG A 298 6.55 -23.47 14.86
C ARG A 298 7.06 -22.70 13.64
N ALA A 299 7.44 -23.44 12.61
CA ALA A 299 7.92 -22.87 11.35
C ALA A 299 6.88 -21.97 10.70
N ARG A 300 5.59 -22.37 10.70
CA ARG A 300 4.51 -21.52 10.17
C ARG A 300 4.39 -20.21 10.94
N TYR A 301 4.43 -20.27 12.26
CA TYR A 301 4.36 -19.08 13.11
C TYR A 301 5.54 -18.14 12.85
N ASP A 302 6.77 -18.68 12.89
CA ASP A 302 7.99 -17.89 12.68
C ASP A 302 7.97 -17.21 11.28
N GLU A 303 7.52 -17.92 10.24
CA GLU A 303 7.39 -17.37 8.88
C GLU A 303 6.25 -16.34 8.76
N ALA A 304 5.12 -16.56 9.44
CA ALA A 304 4.02 -15.59 9.45
C ALA A 304 4.42 -14.25 10.09
N ILE A 305 5.22 -14.30 11.17
CA ILE A 305 5.74 -13.11 11.85
C ILE A 305 6.72 -12.33 10.96
N ALA A 306 7.59 -13.02 10.22
CA ALA A 306 8.57 -12.39 9.33
C ALA A 306 8.04 -12.08 7.92
N ALA A 307 6.79 -12.44 7.61
CA ALA A 307 6.27 -12.45 6.24
C ALA A 307 6.31 -11.07 5.56
N PHE A 308 6.26 -9.99 6.34
CA PHE A 308 6.03 -8.62 5.86
C PHE A 308 7.26 -7.69 6.03
N ASP A 309 8.36 -8.15 6.63
CA ASP A 309 9.49 -7.30 7.03
C ASP A 309 10.11 -6.50 5.87
N ASP A 310 10.17 -7.08 4.68
CA ASP A 310 10.81 -6.49 3.50
C ASP A 310 9.81 -5.93 2.47
N ALA A 311 8.50 -5.93 2.75
CA ALA A 311 7.49 -5.62 1.74
C ALA A 311 6.59 -4.43 2.07
N THR A 312 6.10 -3.77 1.03
CA THR A 312 4.86 -3.00 1.07
C THR A 312 3.67 -3.97 1.05
N VAL A 313 2.62 -3.70 1.81
CA VAL A 313 1.49 -4.62 1.99
C VAL A 313 0.18 -3.96 1.61
N ILE A 314 -0.60 -4.63 0.76
CA ILE A 314 -2.03 -4.40 0.60
C ILE A 314 -2.74 -5.36 1.55
N HIS A 315 -3.46 -4.82 2.52
CA HIS A 315 -3.97 -5.59 3.66
C HIS A 315 -5.44 -5.32 3.95
N ASP A 316 -6.23 -6.39 4.08
CA ASP A 316 -7.67 -6.27 4.32
C ASP A 316 -7.99 -6.06 5.80
N ILE A 317 -8.81 -5.03 6.05
CA ILE A 317 -9.25 -4.62 7.38
C ILE A 317 -10.76 -4.76 7.55
N ALA A 318 -11.18 -4.99 8.78
CA ALA A 318 -12.58 -4.95 9.18
C ALA A 318 -12.72 -4.28 10.54
N THR A 319 -13.96 -3.88 10.85
CA THR A 319 -14.36 -3.50 12.21
C THR A 319 -15.25 -4.61 12.77
N ARG A 320 -15.14 -4.87 14.07
CA ARG A 320 -15.93 -5.84 14.86
C ARG A 320 -15.65 -7.33 14.57
N LYS A 321 -14.85 -7.98 15.43
CA LYS A 321 -14.75 -9.46 15.60
C LYS A 321 -14.82 -10.25 14.28
N SER A 322 -14.22 -9.72 13.21
CA SER A 322 -14.14 -10.44 11.95
C SER A 322 -13.31 -11.70 12.18
N VAL A 323 -13.76 -12.79 11.58
CA VAL A 323 -13.08 -14.09 11.69
C VAL A 323 -12.12 -14.34 10.52
N VAL A 324 -12.22 -13.52 9.46
CA VAL A 324 -11.48 -13.68 8.20
C VAL A 324 -10.63 -12.46 7.83
N HIS A 325 -11.03 -11.26 8.25
CA HIS A 325 -10.27 -10.03 8.06
C HIS A 325 -9.71 -9.54 9.38
N THR A 326 -8.66 -8.73 9.30
CA THR A 326 -8.02 -8.17 10.49
C THR A 326 -8.99 -7.22 11.18
N ASP A 327 -9.30 -7.46 12.46
CA ASP A 327 -10.01 -6.47 13.27
C ASP A 327 -9.04 -5.30 13.51
N TYR A 328 -9.47 -4.08 13.19
CA TYR A 328 -8.66 -2.87 13.33
C TYR A 328 -7.93 -2.76 14.67
N ARG A 329 -8.55 -3.18 15.78
CA ARG A 329 -7.93 -3.16 17.12
C ARG A 329 -6.70 -4.05 17.23
N SER A 330 -6.62 -5.09 16.42
CA SER A 330 -5.45 -5.99 16.39
C SER A 330 -4.22 -5.31 15.78
N LEU A 331 -4.39 -4.18 15.07
CA LEU A 331 -3.27 -3.39 14.55
C LEU A 331 -2.47 -2.68 15.65
N GLU A 332 -2.98 -2.59 16.88
CA GLU A 332 -2.18 -2.11 18.03
C GLU A 332 -1.02 -3.08 18.34
N GLN A 333 -1.21 -4.38 18.08
CA GLN A 333 -0.23 -5.44 18.34
C GLN A 333 0.11 -6.19 17.05
N THR A 334 0.64 -5.45 16.08
CA THR A 334 0.97 -5.93 14.74
C THR A 334 2.47 -5.95 14.46
N VAL A 335 2.85 -6.70 13.42
CA VAL A 335 4.20 -6.66 12.82
C VAL A 335 4.21 -5.85 11.51
N LEU A 336 3.04 -5.36 11.08
CA LEU A 336 2.91 -4.47 9.92
C LEU A 336 3.44 -3.07 10.28
N SER A 337 4.05 -2.38 9.31
CA SER A 337 4.50 -0.98 9.45
C SER A 337 3.52 -0.06 8.75
N LYS A 338 3.04 0.95 9.50
CA LYS A 338 2.00 1.90 9.07
C LYS A 338 2.35 2.62 7.77
N GLU A 339 3.63 2.94 7.60
CA GLU A 339 4.19 3.65 6.45
C GLU A 339 4.24 2.77 5.18
N ARG A 340 4.13 1.45 5.36
CA ARG A 340 4.30 0.45 4.29
C ARG A 340 3.02 -0.34 4.02
N VAL A 341 1.90 0.06 4.60
CA VAL A 341 0.62 -0.65 4.44
C VAL A 341 -0.45 0.29 3.90
N ILE A 342 -1.15 -0.20 2.87
CA ILE A 342 -2.41 0.35 2.43
C ILE A 342 -3.51 -0.61 2.89
N LEU A 343 -4.47 -0.10 3.65
CA LEU A 343 -5.62 -0.87 4.08
C LEU A 343 -6.70 -0.89 3.00
N THR A 344 -7.19 -2.08 2.68
CA THR A 344 -8.35 -2.34 1.83
C THR A 344 -9.47 -3.00 2.64
N HIS A 345 -10.61 -3.26 2.02
CA HIS A 345 -11.79 -3.81 2.68
C HIS A 345 -12.36 -2.93 3.80
N SER A 346 -12.02 -1.63 3.79
CA SER A 346 -12.33 -0.71 4.88
C SER A 346 -13.85 -0.55 5.06
N PRO A 347 -14.40 -0.87 6.24
CA PRO A 347 -15.81 -0.68 6.53
C PRO A 347 -16.19 0.79 6.56
N ASP A 348 -17.47 1.07 6.32
CA ASP A 348 -18.02 2.40 6.51
C ASP A 348 -17.99 2.79 8.00
N LYS A 349 -17.93 4.09 8.28
CA LYS A 349 -17.88 4.65 9.64
C LYS A 349 -16.60 4.28 10.37
N MET A 350 -15.47 4.53 9.72
CA MET A 350 -14.15 4.18 10.22
C MET A 350 -13.20 5.35 10.10
N THR A 351 -12.57 5.71 11.21
CA THR A 351 -11.39 6.59 11.21
C THR A 351 -10.16 5.73 11.44
N SER A 352 -9.15 5.95 10.61
CA SER A 352 -7.90 5.24 10.67
C SER A 352 -6.74 6.21 10.61
N GLU A 353 -5.71 5.87 11.34
CA GLU A 353 -4.41 6.50 11.20
C GLU A 353 -3.62 5.91 10.02
N TRP A 354 -3.99 4.70 9.58
CA TRP A 354 -3.37 3.99 8.47
C TRP A 354 -4.01 4.43 7.15
N ALA A 355 -3.24 4.40 6.07
CA ALA A 355 -3.72 4.78 4.75
C ALA A 355 -4.90 3.89 4.33
N LEU A 356 -6.09 4.49 4.17
CA LEU A 356 -7.27 3.80 3.62
C LEU A 356 -7.28 3.92 2.11
N SER A 357 -7.42 2.78 1.44
CA SER A 357 -7.61 2.72 0.00
C SER A 357 -9.08 2.88 -0.39
N LYS A 358 -9.28 3.23 -1.65
CA LYS A 358 -10.58 3.32 -2.33
C LYS A 358 -10.43 2.70 -3.71
N ALA A 359 -11.50 2.06 -4.20
CA ALA A 359 -11.58 1.68 -5.61
C ALA A 359 -11.23 2.86 -6.53
N GLU A 360 -10.66 2.54 -7.68
CA GLU A 360 -10.17 3.43 -8.74
C GLU A 360 -8.84 4.14 -8.44
N LYS A 361 -8.34 4.10 -7.19
CA LYS A 361 -7.01 4.62 -6.88
C LYS A 361 -5.90 3.78 -7.49
N THR A 362 -4.83 4.45 -7.86
CA THR A 362 -3.60 3.82 -8.34
C THR A 362 -2.45 4.21 -7.41
N PHE A 363 -1.65 3.23 -7.02
CA PHE A 363 -0.47 3.44 -6.18
C PHE A 363 0.78 2.99 -6.92
N LEU A 364 1.87 3.73 -6.71
CA LEU A 364 3.22 3.35 -7.10
C LEU A 364 3.97 2.92 -5.84
N VAL A 365 4.48 1.70 -5.87
CA VAL A 365 5.41 1.16 -4.88
C VAL A 365 6.82 1.27 -5.43
N ALA A 366 7.67 2.05 -4.77
CA ALA A 366 9.07 2.24 -5.15
C ALA A 366 9.96 2.16 -3.91
N GLY A 367 10.78 1.12 -3.80
CA GLY A 367 11.53 0.81 -2.59
C GLY A 367 10.62 0.57 -1.38
N ARG A 368 10.68 1.46 -0.39
CA ARG A 368 9.81 1.43 0.81
C ARG A 368 8.65 2.40 0.75
N ASP A 369 8.61 3.25 -0.28
CA ASP A 369 7.67 4.35 -0.37
C ASP A 369 6.43 3.95 -1.16
N ILE A 370 5.27 4.42 -0.67
CA ILE A 370 3.98 4.26 -1.33
C ILE A 370 3.49 5.65 -1.71
N ARG A 371 3.24 5.84 -3.01
CA ARG A 371 2.70 7.10 -3.52
C ARG A 371 1.44 6.86 -4.32
N GLU A 372 0.40 7.64 -4.07
CA GLU A 372 -0.79 7.66 -4.89
C GLU A 372 -0.51 8.39 -6.21
N VAL A 373 -0.92 7.79 -7.32
CA VAL A 373 -0.81 8.36 -8.66
C VAL A 373 -2.09 9.13 -8.96
N VAL A 374 -1.98 10.44 -9.13
CA VAL A 374 -3.10 11.34 -9.41
C VAL A 374 -2.78 12.15 -10.67
N GLY A 375 -3.38 11.77 -11.79
CA GLY A 375 -3.02 12.32 -13.09
C GLY A 375 -1.56 12.00 -13.44
N ASP A 376 -0.74 13.04 -13.60
CA ASP A 376 0.70 12.96 -13.86
C ASP A 376 1.57 13.12 -12.60
N LYS A 377 0.95 13.27 -11.42
CA LYS A 377 1.62 13.54 -10.16
C LYS A 377 1.61 12.34 -9.22
N LEU A 378 2.59 12.33 -8.31
CA LEU A 378 2.75 11.33 -7.27
C LEU A 378 2.63 12.03 -5.91
N PHE A 379 1.71 11.57 -5.07
CA PHE A 379 1.49 12.12 -3.75
C PHE A 379 1.77 11.08 -2.67
N PRO A 380 2.41 11.45 -1.55
CA PRO A 380 2.50 10.57 -0.40
C PRO A 380 1.11 10.31 0.22
N MET A 381 1.04 9.28 1.07
CA MET A 381 -0.09 9.03 1.95
C MET A 381 0.24 9.58 3.34
N ASP A 382 0.18 10.91 3.48
CA ASP A 382 0.72 11.69 4.61
C ASP A 382 -0.34 12.34 5.51
N ALA A 383 -1.62 12.00 5.36
CA ALA A 383 -2.66 12.54 6.23
C ALA A 383 -2.51 11.99 7.65
N ASP A 384 -2.76 12.82 8.66
CA ASP A 384 -2.75 12.39 10.07
C ASP A 384 -3.80 11.31 10.33
N ILE A 385 -4.94 11.43 9.65
CA ILE A 385 -6.00 10.43 9.65
C ILE A 385 -6.64 10.29 8.26
N TYR A 386 -7.23 9.13 8.04
CA TYR A 386 -8.11 8.80 6.94
C TYR A 386 -9.47 8.40 7.50
N HIS A 387 -10.55 8.88 6.90
CA HIS A 387 -11.90 8.58 7.36
C HIS A 387 -12.81 8.15 6.23
N LYS A 388 -13.66 7.17 6.50
CA LYS A 388 -14.69 6.69 5.57
C LYS A 388 -16.07 6.82 6.22
N GLU A 389 -16.98 7.51 5.56
CA GLU A 389 -18.37 7.69 6.01
C GLU A 389 -19.29 7.79 4.79
N GLU A 390 -20.39 7.02 4.79
CA GLU A 390 -21.38 6.95 3.72
C GLU A 390 -20.76 6.71 2.33
N GLY A 391 -19.68 5.93 2.28
CA GLY A 391 -18.94 5.63 1.05
C GLY A 391 -18.06 6.76 0.51
N LYS A 392 -18.01 7.90 1.20
CA LYS A 392 -17.04 8.98 0.97
C LYS A 392 -15.77 8.73 1.76
N TYR A 393 -14.67 9.25 1.25
CA TYR A 393 -13.35 9.11 1.83
C TYR A 393 -12.80 10.50 2.12
N PHE A 394 -12.17 10.67 3.27
CA PHE A 394 -11.64 11.93 3.73
C PHE A 394 -10.20 11.76 4.20
N ALA A 395 -9.38 12.78 3.94
CA ALA A 395 -8.06 12.95 4.53
C ALA A 395 -8.14 14.06 5.58
N GLY A 396 -7.61 13.79 6.77
CA GLY A 396 -7.58 14.73 7.89
C GLY A 396 -6.17 15.15 8.24
N TYR A 397 -5.98 16.46 8.41
CA TYR A 397 -4.70 17.06 8.80
C TYR A 397 -4.88 17.81 10.13
N LYS A 398 -3.95 17.64 11.07
CA LYS A 398 -4.01 18.26 12.39
C LYS A 398 -4.09 19.77 12.28
N ASN A 399 -5.07 20.34 12.97
CA ASN A 399 -5.25 21.77 13.15
C ASN A 399 -5.90 22.00 14.52
N PRO A 400 -5.21 22.64 15.50
CA PRO A 400 -5.78 22.94 16.82
C PRO A 400 -7.06 23.80 16.77
N ALA A 401 -7.23 24.60 15.71
CA ALA A 401 -8.44 25.38 15.45
C ALA A 401 -9.44 24.66 14.53
N GLY A 402 -9.14 23.42 14.13
CA GLY A 402 -9.96 22.61 13.24
C GLY A 402 -11.34 22.30 13.84
N PRO A 403 -12.38 22.15 13.00
CA PRO A 403 -13.75 21.96 13.48
C PRO A 403 -14.06 20.54 13.93
N PHE A 404 -13.22 19.55 13.58
CA PHE A 404 -13.43 18.14 13.90
C PHE A 404 -12.46 17.66 14.97
N THR A 405 -12.99 16.97 15.98
CA THR A 405 -12.19 16.38 17.06
C THR A 405 -12.06 14.89 16.85
N VAL A 406 -10.83 14.36 16.94
CA VAL A 406 -10.54 12.93 16.91
C VAL A 406 -10.56 12.37 18.32
N TYR A 407 -11.28 11.26 18.51
CA TYR A 407 -11.42 10.55 19.78
C TYR A 407 -10.87 9.13 19.66
N ALA A 408 -10.24 8.64 20.72
CA ALA A 408 -9.92 7.22 20.87
C ALA A 408 -10.95 6.52 21.77
N ASN A 409 -11.46 5.38 21.33
CA ASN A 409 -12.38 4.54 22.08
C ASN A 409 -12.09 3.05 21.82
N ASP A 410 -11.66 2.32 22.85
CA ASP A 410 -11.40 0.87 22.79
C ASP A 410 -10.48 0.47 21.61
N GLY A 411 -9.39 1.22 21.40
CA GLY A 411 -8.42 0.96 20.32
C GLY A 411 -8.89 1.35 18.91
N ILE A 412 -10.03 2.05 18.79
CA ILE A 412 -10.57 2.55 17.52
C ILE A 412 -10.62 4.08 17.57
N LEU A 413 -10.23 4.72 16.46
CA LEU A 413 -10.40 6.16 16.29
C LEU A 413 -11.81 6.47 15.80
N ASN A 414 -12.40 7.53 16.33
CA ASN A 414 -13.66 8.09 15.89
C ASN A 414 -13.50 9.59 15.65
N LEU A 415 -14.34 10.15 14.79
CA LEU A 415 -14.45 11.60 14.59
C LEU A 415 -15.74 12.09 15.27
N GLY A 416 -15.58 13.01 16.22
CA GLY A 416 -16.70 13.79 16.76
C GLY A 416 -16.91 15.08 15.98
N GLY A 417 -17.93 15.83 16.37
CA GLY A 417 -18.53 16.87 15.54
C GLY A 417 -19.88 16.39 14.98
N GLU A 418 -20.10 16.56 13.68
CA GLU A 418 -21.43 16.41 13.05
C GLU A 418 -22.02 14.98 13.09
N TRP A 419 -21.19 13.95 13.32
CA TRP A 419 -21.61 12.55 13.30
C TRP A 419 -21.93 11.94 14.68
N GLY A 420 -21.71 12.68 15.77
CA GLY A 420 -22.15 12.28 17.12
C GLY A 420 -21.43 11.06 17.73
N TRP A 421 -20.22 10.73 17.27
CA TRP A 421 -19.41 9.62 17.80
C TRP A 421 -18.52 10.01 18.99
N GLU A 422 -18.92 11.01 19.79
CA GLU A 422 -18.14 11.69 20.84
C GLU A 422 -17.82 10.83 22.09
N ASN A 423 -17.79 9.51 21.95
CA ASN A 423 -17.45 8.60 23.03
C ASN A 423 -15.96 8.30 22.99
N GLY A 424 -15.21 8.68 24.02
CA GLY A 424 -13.80 8.32 24.15
C GLY A 424 -12.93 9.42 24.75
N THR A 425 -11.62 9.22 24.68
CA THR A 425 -10.61 10.22 25.04
C THR A 425 -10.33 11.11 23.84
N GLU A 426 -10.50 12.42 23.99
CA GLU A 426 -10.11 13.41 22.98
C GLU A 426 -8.59 13.36 22.76
N LEU A 427 -8.16 13.30 21.49
CA LEU A 427 -6.76 13.24 21.11
C LEU A 427 -6.28 14.58 20.53
N PHE A 428 -6.85 15.00 19.40
CA PHE A 428 -6.47 16.21 18.67
C PHE A 428 -7.60 16.64 17.72
N LYS A 429 -7.44 17.83 17.12
CA LYS A 429 -8.38 18.38 16.14
C LYS A 429 -7.79 18.38 14.75
N VAL A 430 -8.65 18.28 13.74
CA VAL A 430 -8.27 18.20 12.32
C VAL A 430 -9.17 19.05 11.42
N ASP A 431 -8.61 19.46 10.29
CA ASP A 431 -9.39 19.84 9.10
C ASP A 431 -9.60 18.60 8.22
N LEU A 432 -10.81 18.41 7.71
CA LEU A 432 -11.16 17.30 6.84
C LEU A 432 -11.33 17.73 5.39
N TYR A 433 -10.78 16.92 4.49
CA TYR A 433 -10.89 17.11 3.05
C TYR A 433 -11.45 15.85 2.39
N GLU A 434 -12.56 15.97 1.65
CA GLU A 434 -13.14 14.89 0.84
C GLU A 434 -12.20 14.57 -0.33
N ASP A 435 -11.92 13.28 -0.53
CA ASP A 435 -11.10 12.75 -1.60
C ASP A 435 -11.93 12.45 -2.85
N ILE A 436 -11.74 13.29 -3.88
CA ILE A 436 -12.39 13.18 -5.18
C ILE A 436 -11.33 13.01 -6.27
N GLY A 437 -11.19 11.80 -6.78
CA GLY A 437 -10.22 11.48 -7.83
C GLY A 437 -8.79 11.81 -7.41
N GLY A 438 -8.45 11.58 -6.13
CA GLY A 438 -7.14 11.88 -5.55
C GLY A 438 -6.91 13.34 -5.18
N LYS A 439 -7.91 14.22 -5.34
CA LYS A 439 -7.84 15.65 -4.98
C LYS A 439 -8.51 15.88 -3.64
N TYR A 440 -7.95 16.78 -2.83
CA TYR A 440 -8.43 17.03 -1.47
C TYR A 440 -9.21 18.35 -1.43
N LEU A 441 -10.51 18.24 -1.15
CA LEU A 441 -11.45 19.36 -1.17
C LEU A 441 -12.08 19.54 0.20
N PRO A 442 -12.23 20.77 0.73
CA PRO A 442 -12.78 20.98 2.05
C PRO A 442 -14.13 20.29 2.22
N MET A 443 -14.31 19.60 3.36
CA MET A 443 -15.58 18.97 3.69
C MET A 443 -16.71 20.00 3.69
N LEU A 444 -17.83 19.66 3.04
CA LEU A 444 -19.00 20.52 2.98
C LEU A 444 -19.73 20.53 4.33
N PRO A 445 -20.28 21.68 4.78
CA PRO A 445 -21.04 21.75 6.03
C PRO A 445 -22.31 20.89 6.01
N ASN A 446 -22.76 20.42 7.18
CA ASN A 446 -24.01 19.66 7.26
C ASN A 446 -25.21 20.45 6.74
N GLY A 447 -26.07 19.76 5.99
CA GLY A 447 -27.24 20.35 5.34
C GLY A 447 -26.94 21.08 4.03
N ASP A 448 -25.67 21.22 3.62
CA ASP A 448 -25.34 21.62 2.26
C ASP A 448 -25.72 20.50 1.30
N THR A 449 -26.58 20.82 0.34
CA THR A 449 -27.04 19.87 -0.70
C THR A 449 -26.09 19.80 -1.89
N SER A 450 -25.05 20.64 -1.89
CA SER A 450 -24.02 20.66 -2.91
C SER A 450 -23.19 19.38 -2.88
N ARG A 451 -22.57 19.04 -4.00
CA ARG A 451 -21.67 17.89 -4.11
C ARG A 451 -20.51 18.14 -5.04
N TYR A 452 -19.38 17.53 -4.74
CA TYR A 452 -18.25 17.49 -5.64
C TYR A 452 -18.47 16.43 -6.72
N VAL A 453 -18.20 16.80 -7.98
CA VAL A 453 -18.28 15.90 -9.13
C VAL A 453 -16.99 16.03 -9.93
N GLU A 454 -16.31 14.91 -10.16
CA GLU A 454 -15.17 14.86 -11.07
C GLU A 454 -15.67 14.86 -12.52
N ARG A 455 -15.08 15.74 -13.33
CA ARG A 455 -15.35 15.87 -14.76
C ARG A 455 -14.45 14.91 -15.54
N LEU A 456 -14.83 14.62 -16.78
CA LEU A 456 -14.04 13.77 -17.70
C LEU A 456 -12.64 14.30 -17.98
N ASP A 457 -12.39 15.59 -17.77
CA ASP A 457 -11.07 16.22 -17.90
C ASP A 457 -10.23 16.18 -16.60
N GLY A 458 -10.73 15.49 -15.56
CA GLY A 458 -10.09 15.34 -14.26
C GLY A 458 -10.27 16.54 -13.32
N ARG A 459 -10.88 17.65 -13.74
CA ARG A 459 -11.18 18.76 -12.80
C ARG A 459 -12.39 18.44 -11.94
N VAL A 460 -12.46 19.00 -10.73
CA VAL A 460 -13.59 18.80 -9.83
C VAL A 460 -14.45 20.06 -9.79
N GLU A 461 -15.77 19.84 -9.85
CA GLU A 461 -16.79 20.87 -9.83
C GLU A 461 -17.63 20.73 -8.56
N LEU A 462 -17.79 21.82 -7.81
CA LEU A 462 -18.80 21.90 -6.75
C LEU A 462 -20.13 22.24 -7.41
N VAL A 463 -21.07 21.30 -7.39
CA VAL A 463 -22.41 21.46 -7.95
C VAL A 463 -23.39 21.75 -6.83
N SER A 464 -23.96 22.96 -6.84
CA SER A 464 -25.00 23.40 -5.91
C SER A 464 -26.37 23.31 -6.57
N TYR A 465 -27.39 22.95 -5.79
CA TYR A 465 -28.76 22.77 -6.27
C TYR A 465 -29.68 23.86 -5.71
N SER A 466 -30.59 24.35 -6.56
CA SER A 466 -31.62 25.31 -6.20
C SER A 466 -32.93 24.93 -6.88
N GLU A 467 -34.04 25.57 -6.48
CA GLU A 467 -35.34 25.40 -7.16
C GLU A 467 -35.28 25.77 -8.66
N GLN A 468 -34.30 26.60 -9.07
CA GLN A 468 -34.12 27.08 -10.44
C GLN A 468 -33.19 26.18 -11.28
N GLY A 469 -32.60 25.14 -10.69
CA GLY A 469 -31.66 24.22 -11.34
C GLY A 469 -30.34 24.08 -10.57
N SER A 470 -29.32 23.54 -11.25
CA SER A 470 -27.98 23.33 -10.68
C SER A 470 -26.96 24.30 -11.26
N GLN A 471 -26.05 24.79 -10.42
CA GLN A 471 -24.90 25.59 -10.83
C GLN A 471 -23.62 24.88 -10.40
N GLY A 472 -22.60 24.88 -11.26
CA GLY A 472 -21.31 24.26 -10.99
C GLY A 472 -20.17 25.29 -11.02
N VAL A 473 -19.23 25.15 -10.09
CA VAL A 473 -17.99 25.95 -10.03
C VAL A 473 -16.79 25.01 -9.91
N ILE A 474 -15.77 25.20 -10.75
CA ILE A 474 -14.52 24.44 -10.64
C ILE A 474 -13.80 24.85 -9.35
N VAL A 475 -13.46 23.86 -8.53
CA VAL A 475 -12.76 24.06 -7.25
C VAL A 475 -11.29 23.69 -7.36
N LYS A 476 -10.46 24.32 -6.51
CA LYS A 476 -9.02 24.10 -6.47
C LYS A 476 -8.70 22.89 -5.61
N ASP A 477 -7.78 22.05 -6.06
CA ASP A 477 -7.21 20.98 -5.25
C ASP A 477 -6.30 21.55 -4.15
N HIS A 478 -6.50 21.11 -2.91
CA HIS A 478 -5.67 21.51 -1.76
C HIS A 478 -4.52 20.54 -1.47
N ARG A 479 -4.47 19.37 -2.12
CA ARG A 479 -3.54 18.28 -1.76
C ARG A 479 -2.07 18.68 -1.81
N GLU A 480 -1.64 19.40 -2.85
CA GLU A 480 -0.25 19.87 -2.98
C GLU A 480 0.20 20.74 -1.82
N ARG A 481 -0.65 21.73 -1.46
CA ARG A 481 -0.39 22.62 -0.34
C ARG A 481 -0.34 21.84 0.97
N LEU A 482 -1.27 20.90 1.15
CA LEU A 482 -1.38 20.10 2.37
C LEU A 482 -0.16 19.20 2.58
N SER A 483 0.33 18.56 1.50
CA SER A 483 1.52 17.71 1.57
C SER A 483 2.80 18.51 1.86
N MET A 484 2.89 19.75 1.36
CA MET A 484 3.98 20.66 1.72
C MET A 484 3.92 21.10 3.19
N THR A 485 2.72 21.30 3.74
CA THR A 485 2.53 21.64 5.16
C THR A 485 2.61 20.44 6.12
N ALA A 486 2.40 19.20 5.66
CA ALA A 486 2.56 18.00 6.51
C ALA A 486 4.05 17.77 6.87
N ASN A 487 4.97 18.22 6.02
CA ASN A 487 6.40 18.32 6.32
C ASN A 487 6.76 19.53 7.23
N SER A 488 5.78 20.28 7.75
CA SER A 488 6.01 21.49 8.56
C SER A 488 6.30 21.24 10.04
N GLU A 489 6.66 20.01 10.44
CA GLU A 489 7.38 19.82 11.71
C GLU A 489 8.80 20.43 11.67
N ALA A 490 9.24 20.92 10.50
CA ALA A 490 10.47 21.68 10.34
C ALA A 490 10.43 23.02 11.07
N SER A 491 10.88 23.00 12.32
CA SER A 491 11.20 24.21 13.11
C SER A 491 12.41 24.96 12.56
N ILE A 492 13.26 24.31 11.76
CA ILE A 492 14.51 24.89 11.24
C ILE A 492 14.50 24.86 9.69
N LEU A 493 14.71 26.00 9.05
CA LEU A 493 14.85 26.13 7.60
C LEU A 493 16.27 26.59 7.24
N VAL A 494 16.95 25.88 6.34
CA VAL A 494 18.20 26.28 5.68
C VAL A 494 17.88 26.63 4.24
N LEU A 495 18.10 27.89 3.87
CA LEU A 495 17.67 28.46 2.60
C LEU A 495 18.86 29.05 1.85
N GLY A 496 19.17 28.46 0.70
CA GLY A 496 20.18 29.00 -0.23
C GLY A 496 19.52 29.96 -1.19
N ILE A 497 19.98 31.20 -1.19
CA ILE A 497 19.51 32.26 -2.08
C ILE A 497 20.60 32.54 -3.11
N GLY A 498 20.19 32.87 -4.33
CA GLY A 498 21.15 33.20 -5.38
C GLY A 498 20.69 32.90 -6.79
N ASN A 499 21.48 33.38 -7.75
CA ASN A 499 21.26 33.17 -9.17
C ASN A 499 22.42 32.40 -9.81
N LEU A 500 22.16 31.16 -10.21
CA LEU A 500 23.16 30.26 -10.80
C LEU A 500 23.76 30.73 -12.13
N VAL A 501 23.17 31.72 -12.80
CA VAL A 501 23.70 32.29 -14.05
C VAL A 501 24.46 33.61 -13.85
N MET A 502 24.73 34.00 -12.60
CA MET A 502 25.38 35.26 -12.23
C MET A 502 26.64 35.02 -11.37
N SER A 503 27.47 34.06 -11.79
CA SER A 503 28.76 33.71 -11.17
C SER A 503 28.64 33.50 -9.66
N ASP A 504 29.30 34.31 -8.83
CA ASP A 504 29.32 34.17 -7.37
C ASP A 504 27.96 34.38 -6.71
N ASP A 505 27.01 35.04 -7.39
CA ASP A 505 25.63 35.18 -6.91
C ASP A 505 24.92 33.81 -6.77
N GLY A 506 25.46 32.74 -7.39
CA GLY A 506 24.93 31.39 -7.27
C GLY A 506 25.43 30.61 -6.05
N VAL A 507 26.27 31.20 -5.18
CA VAL A 507 26.97 30.46 -4.11
C VAL A 507 26.03 29.83 -3.09
N GLY A 508 24.95 30.51 -2.69
CA GLY A 508 23.99 29.97 -1.72
C GLY A 508 23.33 28.69 -2.21
N VAL A 509 22.92 28.67 -3.48
CA VAL A 509 22.36 27.49 -4.15
C VAL A 509 23.37 26.35 -4.23
N ARG A 510 24.64 26.64 -4.53
CA ARG A 510 25.72 25.63 -4.60
C ARG A 510 26.00 24.98 -3.24
N VAL A 511 25.86 25.71 -2.14
CA VAL A 511 25.99 25.17 -0.78
C VAL A 511 24.84 24.22 -0.45
N ILE A 512 23.59 24.60 -0.77
CA ILE A 512 22.41 23.75 -0.59
C ILE A 512 22.53 22.44 -1.37
N GLN A 513 22.97 22.50 -2.63
CA GLN A 513 23.17 21.32 -3.46
C GLN A 513 24.16 20.34 -2.83
N ARG A 514 25.27 20.83 -2.24
CA ARG A 514 26.24 19.98 -1.52
C ARG A 514 25.66 19.38 -0.24
N LEU A 515 24.91 20.17 0.53
CA LEU A 515 24.26 19.69 1.76
C LEU A 515 23.28 18.54 1.46
N GLN A 516 22.44 18.70 0.43
CA GLN A 516 21.48 17.68 0.01
C GLN A 516 22.13 16.40 -0.55
N GLN A 517 23.31 16.52 -1.16
CA GLN A 517 24.05 15.37 -1.69
C GLN A 517 24.89 14.62 -0.65
N GLY A 518 25.36 15.30 0.40
CA GLY A 518 26.33 14.76 1.35
C GLY A 518 25.79 14.39 2.73
N TYR A 519 24.57 14.82 3.09
CA TYR A 519 24.06 14.70 4.45
C TYR A 519 22.58 14.29 4.52
N ARG A 520 22.21 13.59 5.60
CA ARG A 520 20.83 13.42 6.08
C ARG A 520 20.58 14.35 7.25
N PHE A 521 19.41 14.97 7.28
CA PHE A 521 19.00 15.88 8.33
C PHE A 521 17.84 15.28 9.15
N PRO A 522 17.69 15.65 10.43
CA PRO A 522 16.51 15.29 11.23
C PRO A 522 15.22 15.86 10.63
N ASP A 523 14.08 15.25 10.95
CA ASP A 523 12.75 15.60 10.40
C ASP A 523 12.34 17.07 10.67
N ASN A 524 12.92 17.70 11.70
CA ASN A 524 12.67 19.09 12.05
C ASN A 524 13.57 20.11 11.29
N VAL A 525 14.37 19.67 10.32
CA VAL A 525 15.25 20.52 9.50
C VAL A 525 14.90 20.39 8.01
N MET A 526 14.53 21.50 7.39
CA MET A 526 14.32 21.59 5.95
C MET A 526 15.51 22.30 5.28
N VAL A 527 16.07 21.70 4.23
CA VAL A 527 17.18 22.27 3.45
C VAL A 527 16.72 22.52 2.02
N MET A 528 16.60 23.79 1.62
CA MET A 528 15.90 24.21 0.42
C MET A 528 16.73 25.19 -0.44
N ASP A 529 16.64 25.01 -1.75
CA ASP A 529 17.11 25.98 -2.75
C ASP A 529 15.99 27.01 -2.98
N GLY A 530 16.22 28.25 -2.54
CA GLY A 530 15.28 29.36 -2.69
C GLY A 530 15.48 30.17 -3.97
N GLY A 531 16.57 29.93 -4.70
CA GLY A 531 16.93 30.67 -5.91
C GLY A 531 16.71 32.18 -5.78
N THR A 532 15.85 32.73 -6.63
CA THR A 532 15.46 34.14 -6.64
C THR A 532 13.97 34.36 -6.33
N LEU A 533 13.32 33.43 -5.61
CA LEU A 533 11.85 33.32 -5.51
C LEU A 533 11.17 34.39 -4.63
N GLY A 534 11.89 35.12 -3.79
CA GLY A 534 11.35 36.25 -3.02
C GLY A 534 10.09 35.91 -2.22
N LEU A 535 8.98 36.64 -2.46
CA LEU A 535 7.70 36.46 -1.77
C LEU A 535 7.04 35.08 -1.98
N ASP A 536 7.39 34.35 -3.04
CA ASP A 536 6.85 33.01 -3.26
C ASP A 536 7.32 32.00 -2.18
N LEU A 537 8.35 32.36 -1.41
CA LEU A 537 8.86 31.58 -0.28
C LEU A 537 8.10 31.85 1.03
N LEU A 538 7.13 32.78 1.06
CA LEU A 538 6.39 33.16 2.27
C LEU A 538 5.72 31.96 2.97
N PRO A 539 5.09 31.01 2.26
CA PRO A 539 4.51 29.84 2.91
C PRO A 539 5.56 28.93 3.58
N MET A 540 6.82 28.97 3.14
CA MET A 540 7.90 28.15 3.71
C MET A 540 8.42 28.71 5.04
N LEU A 541 8.14 29.98 5.34
CA LEU A 541 8.46 30.59 6.63
C LEU A 541 7.37 30.36 7.68
N GLU A 542 6.19 29.85 7.28
CA GLU A 542 5.14 29.51 8.23
C GLU A 542 5.62 28.38 9.17
N ASN A 543 5.52 28.62 10.48
CA ASN A 543 5.96 27.70 11.56
C ASN A 543 7.48 27.48 11.69
N VAL A 544 8.32 28.19 10.93
CA VAL A 544 9.78 28.18 11.10
C VAL A 544 10.16 28.98 12.34
N THR A 545 10.84 28.35 13.30
CA THR A 545 11.39 29.05 14.48
C THR A 545 12.82 29.53 14.26
N ASN A 546 13.59 28.85 13.41
CA ASN A 546 14.99 29.13 13.16
C ASN A 546 15.31 29.13 11.66
N LEU A 547 15.93 30.18 11.15
CA LEU A 547 16.25 30.33 9.72
C LEU A 547 17.75 30.54 9.51
N ILE A 548 18.37 29.71 8.67
CA ILE A 548 19.72 29.93 8.13
C ILE A 548 19.60 30.33 6.67
N LEU A 549 20.10 31.52 6.34
CA LEU A 549 20.23 32.01 4.98
C LEU A 549 21.68 31.80 4.52
N VAL A 550 21.86 31.37 3.27
CA VAL A 550 23.18 31.32 2.61
C VAL A 550 23.09 32.13 1.33
N ASP A 551 23.93 33.15 1.19
CA ASP A 551 23.87 34.10 0.06
C ASP A 551 25.25 34.73 -0.25
N ALA A 552 25.39 35.36 -1.41
CA ALA A 552 26.49 36.28 -1.70
C ALA A 552 26.19 37.67 -1.10
N VAL A 553 27.13 38.24 -0.35
CA VAL A 553 26.92 39.50 0.40
C VAL A 553 28.06 40.48 0.16
N GLU A 554 27.73 41.70 -0.26
CA GLU A 554 28.71 42.79 -0.43
C GLU A 554 29.00 43.42 0.93
N THR A 555 30.23 43.25 1.39
CA THR A 555 30.73 43.69 2.69
C THR A 555 31.86 44.71 2.55
N GLY A 556 32.29 45.03 1.33
CA GLY A 556 33.47 45.84 1.04
C GLY A 556 34.81 45.14 1.34
N GLY A 557 34.77 43.81 1.56
CA GLY A 557 35.94 42.97 1.84
C GLY A 557 36.66 42.51 0.58
N SER A 558 37.65 41.62 0.75
CA SER A 558 38.26 40.92 -0.40
C SER A 558 37.36 39.76 -0.86
N PRO A 559 37.31 39.43 -2.17
CA PRO A 559 36.57 38.27 -2.67
C PRO A 559 36.85 36.99 -1.87
N GLY A 560 35.81 36.20 -1.59
CA GLY A 560 35.90 35.00 -0.76
C GLY A 560 35.94 35.25 0.76
N THR A 561 35.77 36.50 1.23
CA THR A 561 35.64 36.75 2.67
C THR A 561 34.27 36.27 3.17
N CYS A 562 34.23 35.25 4.03
CA CYS A 562 32.99 34.79 4.66
C CYS A 562 32.59 35.68 5.84
N VAL A 563 31.28 35.87 6.01
CA VAL A 563 30.68 36.60 7.12
C VAL A 563 29.50 35.84 7.70
N THR A 564 29.26 36.02 9.00
CA THR A 564 28.08 35.49 9.69
C THR A 564 27.37 36.66 10.34
N LEU A 565 26.13 36.92 9.92
CA LEU A 565 25.34 38.06 10.38
C LEU A 565 24.10 37.59 11.16
N ARG A 566 23.76 38.31 12.23
CA ARG A 566 22.65 37.96 13.14
C ARG A 566 21.89 39.22 13.60
N GLY A 567 20.62 39.04 13.96
CA GLY A 567 19.80 40.10 14.55
C GLY A 567 19.72 41.36 13.68
N GLU A 568 20.00 42.52 14.26
CA GLU A 568 19.93 43.84 13.60
C GLU A 568 20.94 44.00 12.44
N GLU A 569 21.91 43.10 12.30
CA GLU A 569 22.88 43.13 11.18
C GLU A 569 22.27 42.58 9.87
N LEU A 570 21.21 41.77 9.96
CA LEU A 570 20.55 41.14 8.80
C LEU A 570 19.86 42.17 7.88
N PRO A 571 18.99 43.07 8.38
CA PRO A 571 18.35 44.07 7.53
C PRO A 571 19.36 45.01 6.85
N ILE A 572 20.47 45.33 7.53
CA ILE A 572 21.52 46.23 7.02
C ILE A 572 22.28 45.57 5.86
N ALA A 573 22.61 44.28 5.98
CA ALA A 573 23.24 43.54 4.89
C ALA A 573 22.32 43.35 3.69
N LEU A 574 21.02 43.11 3.93
CA LEU A 574 20.00 43.01 2.87
C LEU A 574 19.69 44.37 2.21
N GLU A 575 20.11 45.49 2.79
CA GLU A 575 20.03 46.83 2.17
C GLU A 575 21.19 47.13 1.21
N THR A 576 22.30 46.41 1.34
CA THR A 576 23.52 46.64 0.57
C THR A 576 23.40 45.90 -0.77
N LYS A 577 23.20 46.66 -1.85
CA LYS A 577 22.76 46.13 -3.15
C LYS A 577 23.84 45.26 -3.83
N VAL A 578 23.65 43.94 -3.83
CA VAL A 578 24.41 43.01 -4.68
C VAL A 578 23.60 42.57 -5.89
N SER A 579 22.34 42.15 -5.68
CA SER A 579 21.51 41.55 -6.73
C SER A 579 20.01 41.83 -6.52
N PRO A 580 19.16 41.87 -7.56
CA PRO A 580 17.73 42.17 -7.45
C PRO A 580 16.93 41.20 -6.55
N HIS A 581 17.38 39.97 -6.36
CA HIS A 581 16.67 38.95 -5.57
C HIS A 581 16.69 39.22 -4.06
N GLN A 582 17.70 39.95 -3.57
CA GLN A 582 17.81 40.37 -2.17
C GLN A 582 16.69 41.34 -1.75
N MET A 583 16.13 42.10 -2.72
CA MET A 583 14.93 42.92 -2.48
C MET A 583 13.72 42.04 -2.15
N GLY A 584 13.55 40.94 -2.89
CA GLY A 584 12.46 39.98 -2.66
C GLY A 584 12.56 39.28 -1.30
N LEU A 585 13.77 39.04 -0.81
CA LEU A 585 14.03 38.47 0.52
C LEU A 585 13.69 39.45 1.66
N LYS A 586 13.97 40.75 1.49
CA LYS A 586 13.58 41.77 2.47
C LYS A 586 12.06 41.89 2.57
N ASP A 587 11.38 41.95 1.43
CA ASP A 587 9.92 42.01 1.39
C ASP A 587 9.28 40.75 2.00
N LEU A 588 9.87 39.58 1.74
CA LEU A 588 9.49 38.31 2.35
C LEU A 588 9.55 38.35 3.88
N LEU A 589 10.68 38.79 4.46
CA LEU A 589 10.85 38.87 5.91
C LEU A 589 9.91 39.91 6.54
N ALA A 590 9.73 41.07 5.91
CA ALA A 590 8.83 42.12 6.40
C ALA A 590 7.35 41.67 6.39
N VAL A 591 6.92 40.97 5.34
CA VAL A 591 5.56 40.41 5.27
C VAL A 591 5.37 39.30 6.30
N SER A 592 6.36 38.42 6.48
CA SER A 592 6.32 37.39 7.51
C SER A 592 6.20 37.97 8.93
N GLU A 593 6.93 39.05 9.23
CA GLU A 593 6.81 39.77 10.50
C GLU A 593 5.40 40.37 10.69
N LEU A 594 4.84 41.01 9.66
CA LEU A 594 3.48 41.55 9.69
C LEU A 594 2.40 40.47 9.91
N MET A 595 2.65 39.25 9.45
CA MET A 595 1.77 38.10 9.65
C MET A 595 1.98 37.39 11.00
N GLY A 596 2.98 37.80 11.79
CA GLY A 596 3.31 37.17 13.07
C GLY A 596 4.04 35.83 12.95
N HIS A 597 4.64 35.55 11.78
CA HIS A 597 5.35 34.30 11.47
C HIS A 597 6.88 34.49 11.34
N SER A 598 7.44 35.58 11.88
CA SER A 598 8.89 35.80 11.85
C SER A 598 9.63 34.70 12.63
N PRO A 599 10.71 34.13 12.07
CA PRO A 599 11.58 33.23 12.82
C PRO A 599 12.12 33.92 14.07
N ARG A 600 12.26 33.16 15.16
CA ARG A 600 12.80 33.64 16.45
C ARG A 600 14.30 33.90 16.36
N GLU A 601 15.01 33.03 15.66
CA GLU A 601 16.44 33.17 15.40
C GLU A 601 16.70 33.11 13.90
N MET A 602 17.52 34.04 13.42
CA MET A 602 17.93 34.13 12.03
C MET A 602 19.44 34.32 11.94
N VAL A 603 20.06 33.63 11.01
CA VAL A 603 21.50 33.72 10.72
C VAL A 603 21.69 33.80 9.21
N LEU A 604 22.52 34.71 8.74
CA LEU A 604 22.98 34.76 7.34
C LEU A 604 24.45 34.40 7.29
N LEU A 605 24.76 33.34 6.54
CA LEU A 605 26.10 32.93 6.19
C LEU A 605 26.40 33.47 4.79
N GLY A 606 27.12 34.58 4.76
CA GLY A 606 27.45 35.32 3.55
C GLY A 606 28.88 35.08 3.08
N VAL A 607 29.13 35.30 1.80
CA VAL A 607 30.48 35.42 1.26
C VAL A 607 30.59 36.62 0.31
N GLN A 608 31.70 37.36 0.42
CA GLN A 608 32.03 38.48 -0.46
C GLN A 608 32.24 37.96 -1.90
N PRO A 609 31.41 38.37 -2.88
CA PRO A 609 31.61 37.98 -4.28
C PRO A 609 32.85 38.65 -4.88
N GLY A 610 33.51 37.97 -5.82
CA GLY A 610 34.53 38.51 -6.70
C GLY A 610 33.99 38.94 -8.05
N SER A 611 32.95 38.26 -8.54
CA SER A 611 32.23 38.60 -9.77
C SER A 611 30.74 38.30 -9.65
N ILE A 612 29.91 39.21 -10.14
CA ILE A 612 28.45 39.04 -10.32
C ILE A 612 28.06 39.21 -11.79
N GLU A 613 29.00 39.01 -12.70
CA GLU A 613 28.73 39.01 -14.14
C GLU A 613 28.04 37.71 -14.56
N MET A 614 27.44 37.73 -15.75
CA MET A 614 26.74 36.57 -16.29
C MET A 614 27.72 35.42 -16.60
N ASP A 615 27.81 34.45 -15.70
CA ASP A 615 28.61 33.23 -15.82
C ASP A 615 27.97 32.12 -14.96
N THR A 616 28.26 30.86 -15.26
CA THR A 616 27.78 29.70 -14.49
C THR A 616 28.81 29.18 -13.49
N GLU A 617 30.07 29.60 -13.62
CA GLU A 617 31.18 29.24 -12.73
C GLU A 617 31.35 30.27 -11.60
N LEU A 618 31.70 29.78 -10.41
CA LEU A 618 32.13 30.60 -9.28
C LEU A 618 33.57 31.05 -9.51
N THR A 619 33.94 32.21 -8.98
CA THR A 619 35.35 32.63 -8.90
C THR A 619 36.13 31.69 -7.98
N ALA A 620 37.44 31.54 -8.24
CA ALA A 620 38.28 30.63 -7.48
C ALA A 620 38.31 30.97 -5.98
N GLU A 621 38.21 32.25 -5.64
CA GLU A 621 38.17 32.76 -4.28
C GLU A 621 36.90 32.34 -3.54
N VAL A 622 35.72 32.41 -4.20
CA VAL A 622 34.44 32.01 -3.62
C VAL A 622 34.28 30.49 -3.62
N GLU A 623 34.74 29.81 -4.66
CA GLU A 623 34.71 28.35 -4.74
C GLU A 623 35.50 27.70 -3.59
N ALA A 624 36.65 28.27 -3.25
CA ALA A 624 37.48 27.83 -2.12
C ALA A 624 36.78 27.92 -0.75
N GLN A 625 35.67 28.67 -0.64
CA GLN A 625 34.92 28.83 0.61
C GLN A 625 33.71 27.92 0.75
N LEU A 626 33.36 27.12 -0.27
CA LEU A 626 32.15 26.29 -0.23
C LEU A 626 32.14 25.33 0.96
N GLU A 627 33.30 24.72 1.27
CA GLU A 627 33.44 23.83 2.44
C GLU A 627 33.35 24.60 3.77
N ASN A 628 33.80 25.86 3.82
CA ASN A 628 33.69 26.70 5.01
C ASN A 628 32.25 27.14 5.26
N LEU A 629 31.51 27.51 4.22
CA LEU A 629 30.09 27.84 4.30
C LEU A 629 29.26 26.61 4.70
N LEU A 630 29.55 25.44 4.12
CA LEU A 630 28.92 24.17 4.48
C LEU A 630 29.19 23.82 5.95
N ALA A 631 30.43 23.92 6.40
CA ALA A 631 30.78 23.71 7.81
C ALA A 631 30.08 24.72 8.73
N GLY A 632 29.91 25.97 8.29
CA GLY A 632 29.15 26.99 8.99
C GLY A 632 27.69 26.59 9.19
N VAL A 633 27.00 26.16 8.13
CA VAL A 633 25.61 25.68 8.20
C VAL A 633 25.48 24.53 9.20
N LEU A 634 26.38 23.53 9.11
CA LEU A 634 26.36 22.38 10.01
C LEU A 634 26.62 22.77 11.47
N ALA A 635 27.49 23.75 11.71
CA ALA A 635 27.76 24.26 13.05
C ALA A 635 26.55 24.98 13.64
N GLU A 636 25.83 25.77 12.85
CA GLU A 636 24.60 26.44 13.28
C GLU A 636 23.50 25.42 13.62
N LEU A 637 23.27 24.45 12.73
CA LEU A 637 22.31 23.36 12.97
C LEU A 637 22.62 22.61 14.26
N LYS A 638 23.90 22.27 14.48
CA LYS A 638 24.36 21.64 15.73
C LYS A 638 24.15 22.52 16.95
N GLY A 639 24.39 23.83 16.83
CA GLY A 639 24.12 24.82 17.87
C GLY A 639 22.65 24.89 18.28
N TRP A 640 21.74 24.61 17.35
CA TRP A 640 20.30 24.51 17.57
C TRP A 640 19.81 23.10 17.93
N GLY A 641 20.74 22.16 18.19
CA GLY A 641 20.42 20.80 18.60
C GLY A 641 19.97 19.87 17.48
N ALA A 642 20.14 20.26 16.20
CA ALA A 642 19.84 19.44 15.04
C ALA A 642 21.14 18.96 14.38
N GLU A 643 21.50 17.68 14.58
CA GLU A 643 22.75 17.13 14.08
C GLU A 643 22.54 16.40 12.74
N ALA A 644 23.23 16.85 11.69
CA ALA A 644 23.20 16.20 10.38
C ALA A 644 24.14 14.99 10.36
N THR A 645 23.73 13.92 9.67
CA THR A 645 24.51 12.68 9.53
C THR A 645 25.07 12.59 8.11
N PRO A 646 26.38 12.39 7.90
CA PRO A 646 26.95 12.16 6.57
C PRO A 646 26.32 10.95 5.86
N LEU A 647 26.13 11.04 4.54
CA LEU A 647 25.57 9.97 3.68
C LEU A 647 26.57 8.87 3.32
#